data_AF-A0A2Z4IMH3-F1
#
_entry.id   AF-A0A2Z4IMH3-F1
#
_cell.length_a   1.000
_cell.length_b   1.000
_cell.length_c   1.000
_cell.angle_alpha   90.00
_cell.angle_beta   90.00
_cell.angle_gamma   90.00
#
_symmetry.space_group_name_H-M   'P 1'
#
loop_
_entity.id
_entity.type
_entity.pdbx_description
1 polymer ?
#
loop_
_entity_poly.entity_id
_entity_poly.type
_entity_poly.pdbx_seq_one_letter_code
_entity_poly.pdbx_strand_id
1 'polypeptide(L)'
;MVNRWNLMEYVADRYGKVQPVFEEAARKLQQVKAKEIPLLSLEDDLERIKLRMAREEGEIPIIMERINGGVDFQDSYILEMLSKLSKAVCRITQHGSALGTGFLIADGVIITNNHVIDHPSVANGMLAEFNYELDENKTMRKSFSFKLDPGSFFLTSSYIADPEVPYSGLDFTMIAIGDDQDQVPISTIKPIFLDGVRGKIIKGESCVIIQHPQGMPKKIVLKNTAFFSETRTRIVYESDTLPGSSGSMVVALGTGEIIALHHAGLPRTDSQNRILTRAGTIATASTPDGEIDWIGNEGIKISRVIDALANADLPSEMQEIKEKLLQKTEKTQGEIKTGGDRNEATFHETPALPNSSKQAPKNPMSTPCQNKQDFIFTAKYTPDELGAIKGLLLARYGEEPVIKLSMPSFASLGNVELFSLSVPVCGNIEDEARSLSTIPGIINVETDIPLQLNSSVDKTSRPSSQYEGIVEEGYNAPNEDDFLRKYRDERQSNYVVGKSVMYHRKWNWYATAFDKVLADDKAVSPTDKGIRIVQFDTGFTDHSKIRGGFDKELDVDFVDIDDEAEDSFTTGILKHPGHGTRTGSLLMGKEITLLPGNGNSGLLSTFDFKLIPYRLCKSVILIRRQQELANALDLCMSQRYPIISMSLGLPPTLATAVMAKKAYDAGVIWCCAAGNVVQVVVAPAVYPGTIAVAASNPMDEEWKGSSRGSTVDITAPGEDVYVPIFLKPSGGGQPGEAFFYGNGTSYATPHVAAAAAMWLAKYDDTLCKNEYAGWRKVEAFRKALEVSARRKNKLPRVGFGHGILDVEKLLKTPPETPDKLKYAYENTEDGRLNEVTQAYGEMVKTVWNKIHGWVFGVKRGGQESFITDKQVLTPYSKMLEKELWPGQSSTLESSSAPSQDELLALFSKVHHKIESQLKQ
;
A
#
# COMPACT_ATOMS: atom_id res chain seq x y z
N MET A 1 23.95 4.32 28.51
CA MET A 1 23.65 2.88 28.31
C MET A 1 22.18 2.66 28.49
N VAL A 2 21.49 2.36 27.39
CA VAL A 2 20.07 2.03 27.36
C VAL A 2 19.83 0.75 28.16
N ASN A 3 18.83 0.73 29.03
CA ASN A 3 18.40 -0.50 29.70
C ASN A 3 17.86 -1.44 28.62
N ARG A 4 18.42 -2.65 28.51
CA ARG A 4 17.99 -3.69 27.57
C ARG A 4 16.47 -3.87 27.53
N TRP A 5 15.83 -3.80 28.70
CA TRP A 5 14.38 -3.92 28.82
C TRP A 5 13.65 -2.81 28.04
N ASN A 6 14.14 -1.57 28.11
CA ASN A 6 13.56 -0.45 27.38
C ASN A 6 13.66 -0.65 25.86
N LEU A 7 14.75 -1.25 25.38
CA LEU A 7 14.87 -1.59 23.96
C LEU A 7 13.81 -2.64 23.57
N MET A 8 13.61 -3.65 24.40
CA MET A 8 12.59 -4.68 24.16
C MET A 8 11.16 -4.10 24.20
N GLU A 9 10.86 -3.21 25.15
CA GLU A 9 9.57 -2.49 25.21
C GLU A 9 9.36 -1.63 23.97
N TYR A 10 10.41 -0.97 23.49
CA TYR A 10 10.34 -0.18 22.27
C TYR A 10 10.09 -1.04 21.02
N VAL A 11 10.73 -2.20 20.91
CA VAL A 11 10.48 -3.19 19.85
C VAL A 11 9.05 -3.74 19.96
N ALA A 12 8.60 -4.06 21.16
CA ALA A 12 7.24 -4.52 21.44
C ALA A 12 6.18 -3.47 21.04
N ASP A 13 6.38 -2.21 21.40
CA ASP A 13 5.44 -1.13 21.07
C ASP A 13 5.40 -0.84 19.57
N ARG A 14 6.56 -0.84 18.91
CA ARG A 14 6.67 -0.67 17.46
C ARG A 14 5.89 -1.75 16.71
N TYR A 15 5.98 -3.01 17.17
CA TYR A 15 5.49 -4.15 16.40
C TYR A 15 4.16 -4.73 16.86
N GLY A 16 3.63 -4.35 18.02
CA GLY A 16 2.40 -4.94 18.54
C GLY A 16 1.20 -4.85 17.59
N LYS A 17 1.17 -3.84 16.70
CA LYS A 17 0.11 -3.66 15.68
C LYS A 17 0.26 -4.52 14.43
N VAL A 18 1.48 -4.95 14.09
CA VAL A 18 1.80 -5.78 12.90
C VAL A 18 2.23 -7.20 13.28
N GLN A 19 2.27 -7.51 14.58
CA GLN A 19 2.60 -8.83 15.11
C GLN A 19 1.85 -9.99 14.42
N PRO A 20 0.53 -9.90 14.12
CA PRO A 20 -0.17 -10.98 13.41
C PRO A 20 0.45 -11.35 12.05
N VAL A 21 1.05 -10.37 11.36
CA VAL A 21 1.74 -10.60 10.07
C VAL A 21 2.99 -11.44 10.28
N PHE A 22 3.79 -11.13 11.30
CA PHE A 22 5.00 -11.90 11.61
C PHE A 22 4.68 -13.31 12.10
N GLU A 23 3.62 -13.46 12.89
CA GLU A 23 3.15 -14.77 13.35
C GLU A 23 2.69 -15.65 12.18
N GLU A 24 1.93 -15.07 11.24
CA GLU A 24 1.50 -15.78 10.04
C GLU A 24 2.68 -16.14 9.13
N ALA A 25 3.63 -15.23 8.94
CA ALA A 25 4.84 -15.50 8.16
C ALA A 25 5.70 -16.61 8.81
N ALA A 26 5.86 -16.59 10.14
CA ALA A 26 6.54 -17.66 10.87
C ALA A 26 5.80 -19.00 10.73
N ARG A 27 4.46 -19.00 10.77
CA ARG A 27 3.65 -20.20 10.54
C ARG A 27 3.84 -20.77 9.14
N LYS A 28 3.77 -19.93 8.10
CA LYS A 28 4.04 -20.35 6.71
C LYS A 28 5.46 -20.89 6.53
N LEU A 29 6.45 -20.29 7.20
CA LEU A 29 7.82 -20.80 7.17
C LEU A 29 7.89 -22.24 7.70
N GLN A 30 7.16 -22.55 8.78
CA GLN A 30 7.09 -23.93 9.29
C GLN A 30 6.45 -24.89 8.26
N GLN A 31 5.43 -24.44 7.54
CA GLN A 31 4.81 -25.23 6.46
C GLN A 31 5.77 -25.48 5.29
N VAL A 32 6.57 -24.47 4.91
CA VAL A 32 7.64 -24.63 3.91
C VAL A 32 8.68 -25.63 4.38
N LYS A 33 9.14 -25.54 5.63
CA LYS A 33 10.09 -26.49 6.23
C LYS A 33 9.52 -27.92 6.29
N ALA A 34 8.22 -28.04 6.53
CA ALA A 34 7.49 -29.31 6.48
C ALA A 34 7.22 -29.81 5.04
N LYS A 35 7.62 -29.04 4.03
CA LYS A 35 7.38 -29.30 2.59
C LYS A 35 5.89 -29.37 2.23
N GLU A 36 5.03 -28.72 3.01
CA GLU A 36 3.58 -28.63 2.75
C GLU A 36 3.26 -27.61 1.65
N ILE A 37 4.07 -26.55 1.54
CA ILE A 37 3.94 -25.48 0.54
C ILE A 37 5.33 -25.13 -0.04
N PRO A 38 5.43 -24.65 -1.29
CA PRO A 38 6.72 -24.30 -1.91
C PRO A 38 7.34 -23.03 -1.31
N LEU A 39 8.68 -22.90 -1.33
CA LEU A 39 9.41 -21.73 -0.79
C LEU A 39 8.91 -20.42 -1.40
N LEU A 40 8.66 -20.40 -2.71
CA LEU A 40 8.19 -19.23 -3.44
C LEU A 40 6.84 -18.70 -2.91
N SER A 41 6.05 -19.53 -2.22
CA SER A 41 4.79 -19.09 -1.60
C SER A 41 4.99 -18.15 -0.39
N LEU A 42 6.21 -18.05 0.14
CA LEU A 42 6.59 -17.07 1.16
C LEU A 42 6.93 -15.70 0.56
N GLU A 43 7.34 -15.64 -0.71
CA GLU A 43 7.80 -14.41 -1.36
C GLU A 43 6.66 -13.77 -2.16
N ASP A 44 6.40 -12.51 -1.84
CA ASP A 44 5.36 -11.66 -2.44
C ASP A 44 5.97 -10.54 -3.32
N ASP A 45 7.27 -10.26 -3.19
CA ASP A 45 8.00 -9.21 -3.93
C ASP A 45 8.60 -9.75 -5.25
N LEU A 46 7.83 -9.64 -6.35
CA LEU A 46 8.26 -10.08 -7.69
C LEU A 46 9.51 -9.33 -8.19
N GLU A 47 9.72 -8.08 -7.79
CA GLU A 47 10.91 -7.32 -8.18
C GLU A 47 12.15 -7.83 -7.48
N ARG A 48 12.06 -8.23 -6.21
CA ARG A 48 13.15 -8.90 -5.51
C ARG A 48 13.53 -10.22 -6.13
N ILE A 49 12.55 -10.99 -6.60
CA ILE A 49 12.81 -12.23 -7.34
C ILE A 49 13.61 -11.91 -8.61
N LYS A 50 13.20 -10.90 -9.39
CA LYS A 50 13.94 -10.47 -10.59
C LYS A 50 15.35 -9.98 -10.27
N LEU A 51 15.51 -9.15 -9.24
CA LEU A 51 16.81 -8.64 -8.81
C LEU A 51 17.71 -9.77 -8.29
N ARG A 52 17.13 -10.76 -7.61
CA ARG A 52 17.87 -11.96 -7.18
C ARG A 52 18.32 -12.77 -8.39
N MET A 53 17.46 -13.00 -9.38
CA MET A 53 17.84 -13.67 -10.62
C MET A 53 18.96 -12.93 -11.36
N ALA A 54 18.93 -11.59 -11.38
CA ALA A 54 19.98 -10.78 -12.00
C ALA A 54 21.34 -10.87 -11.28
N ARG A 55 21.36 -11.25 -9.99
CA ARG A 55 22.58 -11.43 -9.19
C ARG A 55 23.22 -12.81 -9.34
N GLU A 56 22.48 -13.81 -9.83
CA GLU A 56 22.97 -15.17 -10.02
C GLU A 56 23.40 -15.39 -11.48
N GLU A 57 24.69 -15.64 -11.71
CA GLU A 57 25.21 -16.06 -13.03
C GLU A 57 24.90 -17.55 -13.30
N GLY A 58 23.63 -17.91 -13.45
CA GLY A 58 23.19 -19.31 -13.60
C GLY A 58 22.06 -19.54 -14.62
N GLU A 59 21.95 -20.77 -15.13
CA GLU A 59 20.81 -21.18 -15.95
C GLU A 59 19.52 -21.24 -15.10
N ILE A 60 18.48 -20.52 -15.57
CA ILE A 60 17.17 -20.35 -14.92
C ILE A 60 16.56 -21.65 -14.31
N PRO A 61 16.68 -22.84 -14.94
CA PRO A 61 16.12 -24.08 -14.38
C PRO A 61 16.73 -24.50 -13.03
N ILE A 62 18.03 -24.28 -12.81
CA ILE A 62 18.75 -24.68 -11.59
C ILE A 62 18.41 -23.75 -10.42
N ILE A 63 18.17 -22.47 -10.72
CA ILE A 63 17.71 -21.46 -9.77
C ILE A 63 16.26 -21.79 -9.34
N MET A 64 15.40 -22.12 -10.31
CA MET A 64 14.03 -22.58 -10.06
C MET A 64 13.98 -23.90 -9.27
N GLU A 65 14.90 -24.84 -9.49
CA GLU A 65 14.94 -26.12 -8.75
C GLU A 65 15.36 -25.92 -7.28
N ARG A 66 16.32 -25.02 -7.00
CA ARG A 66 16.70 -24.61 -5.63
C ARG A 66 15.59 -23.85 -4.90
N ILE A 67 14.84 -23.02 -5.64
CA ILE A 67 13.72 -22.25 -5.08
C ILE A 67 12.47 -23.13 -4.91
N ASN A 68 12.23 -24.14 -5.76
CA ASN A 68 11.03 -24.97 -5.70
C ASN A 68 11.17 -26.28 -4.89
N GLY A 69 12.39 -26.75 -4.63
CA GLY A 69 12.63 -28.03 -3.97
C GLY A 69 13.66 -27.91 -2.86
N GLY A 70 13.29 -28.34 -1.65
CA GLY A 70 14.14 -28.34 -0.44
C GLY A 70 15.39 -29.22 -0.57
N VAL A 71 16.36 -28.73 -1.33
CA VAL A 71 17.72 -29.27 -1.46
C VAL A 71 18.58 -28.61 -0.39
N ASP A 72 18.82 -29.32 0.71
CA ASP A 72 19.65 -28.89 1.86
C ASP A 72 21.17 -28.96 1.60
N PHE A 73 21.61 -29.10 0.34
CA PHE A 73 23.03 -29.11 0.02
C PHE A 73 23.57 -27.69 -0.04
N GLN A 74 24.60 -27.43 0.74
CA GLN A 74 25.37 -26.19 0.71
C GLN A 74 26.74 -26.50 0.10
N ASP A 75 27.18 -25.66 -0.83
CA ASP A 75 28.50 -25.83 -1.42
C ASP A 75 29.59 -25.66 -0.35
N SER A 76 30.67 -26.45 -0.47
CA SER A 76 31.77 -26.40 0.50
C SER A 76 32.44 -25.02 0.58
N TYR A 77 32.31 -24.19 -0.46
CA TYR A 77 32.87 -22.83 -0.46
C TYR A 77 32.24 -21.94 0.63
N ILE A 78 31.02 -22.23 1.08
CA ILE A 78 30.32 -21.43 2.09
C ILE A 78 31.09 -21.40 3.41
N LEU A 79 31.77 -22.49 3.77
CA LEU A 79 32.63 -22.52 4.95
C LEU A 79 33.81 -21.55 4.83
N GLU A 80 34.41 -21.46 3.65
CA GLU A 80 35.50 -20.53 3.38
C GLU A 80 35.00 -19.07 3.33
N MET A 81 33.82 -18.85 2.75
CA MET A 81 33.15 -17.55 2.73
C MET A 81 32.84 -17.05 4.14
N LEU A 82 32.19 -17.86 4.98
CA LEU A 82 31.88 -17.51 6.37
C LEU A 82 33.16 -17.28 7.18
N SER A 83 34.21 -18.08 6.96
CA SER A 83 35.53 -17.87 7.57
C SER A 83 36.20 -16.56 7.15
N LYS A 84 36.02 -16.12 5.90
CA LYS A 84 36.50 -14.81 5.43
C LYS A 84 35.72 -13.68 6.10
N LEU A 85 34.39 -13.80 6.14
CA LEU A 85 33.51 -12.79 6.72
C LEU A 85 33.71 -12.67 8.24
N SER A 86 33.96 -13.77 8.96
CA SER A 86 34.11 -13.78 10.42
C SER A 86 35.33 -12.97 10.90
N LYS A 87 36.38 -12.83 10.07
CA LYS A 87 37.59 -12.07 10.40
C LYS A 87 37.35 -10.57 10.57
N ALA A 88 36.35 -10.02 9.89
CA ALA A 88 35.99 -8.61 9.99
C ALA A 88 35.11 -8.30 11.20
N VAL A 89 34.61 -9.31 11.92
CA VAL A 89 33.73 -9.13 13.08
C VAL A 89 34.57 -8.93 14.34
N CYS A 90 34.24 -7.90 15.11
CA CYS A 90 34.88 -7.56 16.37
C CYS A 90 33.89 -7.58 17.55
N ARG A 91 34.44 -7.70 18.75
CA ARG A 91 33.74 -7.52 20.02
C ARG A 91 33.98 -6.09 20.50
N ILE A 92 32.91 -5.35 20.81
CA ILE A 92 33.01 -4.00 21.39
C ILE A 92 33.13 -4.14 22.89
N THR A 93 34.19 -3.59 23.48
CA THR A 93 34.47 -3.70 24.92
C THR A 93 34.74 -2.34 25.55
N GLN A 94 34.41 -2.21 26.84
CA GLN A 94 34.77 -1.07 27.65
C GLN A 94 35.24 -1.58 29.02
N HIS A 95 36.44 -1.19 29.46
CA HIS A 95 37.04 -1.68 30.71
C HIS A 95 37.04 -3.21 30.85
N GLY A 96 37.23 -3.95 29.74
CA GLY A 96 37.22 -5.41 29.71
C GLY A 96 35.83 -6.07 29.73
N SER A 97 34.75 -5.30 29.83
CA SER A 97 33.38 -5.80 29.70
C SER A 97 32.89 -5.71 28.26
N ALA A 98 32.32 -6.78 27.74
CA ALA A 98 31.75 -6.80 26.39
C ALA A 98 30.38 -6.11 26.38
N LEU A 99 30.19 -5.17 25.44
CA LEU A 99 28.96 -4.37 25.30
C LEU A 99 28.14 -4.77 24.07
N GLY A 100 28.80 -5.25 23.03
CA GLY A 100 28.14 -5.62 21.77
C GLY A 100 29.11 -6.22 20.77
N THR A 101 28.61 -6.41 19.56
CA THR A 101 29.35 -6.86 18.39
C THR A 101 29.43 -5.71 17.39
N GLY A 102 30.49 -5.67 16.59
CA GLY A 102 30.59 -4.80 15.43
C GLY A 102 31.35 -5.49 14.31
N PHE A 103 31.48 -4.83 13.15
CA PHE A 103 32.30 -5.36 12.07
C PHE A 103 32.88 -4.25 11.18
N LEU A 104 34.02 -4.54 10.56
CA LEU A 104 34.78 -3.62 9.72
C LEU A 104 34.16 -3.49 8.31
N ILE A 105 33.77 -2.28 7.94
CA ILE A 105 33.05 -1.96 6.69
C ILE A 105 33.86 -1.15 5.66
N ALA A 106 34.93 -0.51 6.11
CA ALA A 106 35.95 0.11 5.28
C ALA A 106 37.30 0.11 6.02
N ASP A 107 38.36 0.55 5.34
CA ASP A 107 39.68 0.71 5.96
C ASP A 107 39.58 1.68 7.14
N GLY A 108 39.65 1.13 8.37
CA GLY A 108 39.56 1.90 9.60
C GLY A 108 38.16 2.34 10.02
N VAL A 109 37.07 1.78 9.46
CA VAL A 109 35.69 2.11 9.89
C VAL A 109 34.90 0.85 10.23
N ILE A 110 34.30 0.82 11.42
CA ILE A 110 33.40 -0.25 11.87
C ILE A 110 31.96 0.24 11.97
N ILE A 111 31.01 -0.70 11.96
CA ILE A 111 29.60 -0.46 12.28
C ILE A 111 29.14 -1.31 13.47
N THR A 112 28.29 -0.74 14.32
CA THR A 112 27.54 -1.40 15.41
C THR A 112 26.20 -0.68 15.62
N ASN A 113 25.43 -1.02 16.65
CA ASN A 113 24.18 -0.33 16.98
C ASN A 113 24.40 1.01 17.71
N ASN A 114 23.46 1.95 17.54
CA ASN A 114 23.48 3.22 18.28
C ASN A 114 23.30 3.00 19.78
N HIS A 115 22.45 2.07 20.23
CA HIS A 115 22.33 1.79 21.66
C HIS A 115 23.60 1.19 22.30
N VAL A 116 24.56 0.69 21.50
CA VAL A 116 25.90 0.26 21.96
C VAL A 116 26.83 1.47 22.05
N ILE A 117 26.82 2.36 21.04
CA ILE A 117 27.62 3.59 20.98
C ILE A 117 26.71 4.74 20.53
N ASP A 118 26.13 5.46 21.49
CA ASP A 118 25.09 6.46 21.23
C ASP A 118 25.66 7.85 20.91
N HIS A 119 26.85 8.16 21.41
CA HIS A 119 27.46 9.48 21.29
C HIS A 119 29.00 9.40 21.21
N PRO A 120 29.68 10.33 20.52
CA PRO A 120 31.15 10.37 20.45
C PRO A 120 31.85 10.31 21.81
N SER A 121 31.27 10.95 22.84
CA SER A 121 31.84 10.92 24.20
C SER A 121 31.81 9.55 24.86
N VAL A 122 30.87 8.68 24.48
CA VAL A 122 30.72 7.31 25.00
C VAL A 122 31.74 6.36 24.36
N ALA A 123 32.15 6.63 23.11
CA ALA A 123 33.22 5.88 22.44
C ALA A 123 34.59 6.00 23.13
N ASN A 124 34.79 7.05 23.95
CA ASN A 124 36.05 7.24 24.68
C ASN A 124 36.33 6.08 25.64
N GLY A 125 37.47 5.42 25.43
CA GLY A 125 37.91 4.27 26.23
C GLY A 125 37.25 2.94 25.85
N MET A 126 36.44 2.92 24.78
CA MET A 126 35.97 1.68 24.17
C MET A 126 37.00 1.13 23.17
N LEU A 127 37.01 -0.19 23.04
CA LEU A 127 37.92 -0.93 22.16
C LEU A 127 37.13 -1.86 21.23
N ALA A 128 37.56 -1.93 19.97
CA ALA A 128 37.15 -2.95 19.02
C ALA A 128 38.16 -4.10 19.03
N GLU A 129 37.78 -5.24 19.62
CA GLU A 129 38.63 -6.41 19.76
C GLU A 129 38.35 -7.43 18.64
N PHE A 130 39.36 -7.69 17.81
CA PHE A 130 39.30 -8.64 16.72
C PHE A 130 39.94 -9.98 17.11
N ASN A 131 39.63 -11.02 16.34
CA ASN A 131 40.21 -12.36 16.49
C ASN A 131 39.95 -13.03 17.87
N TYR A 132 38.95 -12.55 18.62
CA TYR A 132 38.49 -13.18 19.87
C TYR A 132 37.63 -14.42 19.57
N GLU A 133 38.28 -15.51 19.17
CA GLU A 133 37.65 -16.76 18.75
C GLU A 133 38.50 -17.99 19.08
N LEU A 134 37.92 -19.18 18.93
CA LEU A 134 38.62 -20.44 19.09
C LEU A 134 39.23 -20.89 17.76
N ASP A 135 40.41 -21.51 17.82
CA ASP A 135 41.01 -22.19 16.68
C ASP A 135 40.45 -23.61 16.47
N GLU A 136 41.00 -24.33 15.48
CA GLU A 136 40.62 -25.72 15.16
C GLU A 136 40.84 -26.70 16.33
N ASN A 137 41.75 -26.37 17.25
CA ASN A 137 42.06 -27.16 18.44
C ASN A 137 41.23 -26.72 19.66
N LYS A 138 40.22 -25.86 19.46
CA LYS A 138 39.39 -25.26 20.51
C LYS A 138 40.20 -24.44 21.52
N THR A 139 41.33 -23.89 21.11
CA THR A 139 42.17 -22.99 21.91
C THR A 139 41.86 -21.55 21.54
N MET A 140 41.85 -20.64 22.52
CA MET A 140 41.65 -19.22 22.27
C MET A 140 42.79 -18.67 21.40
N ARG A 141 42.43 -18.01 20.29
CA ARG A 141 43.37 -17.24 19.49
C ARG A 141 43.82 -15.98 20.24
N LYS A 142 44.97 -15.45 19.84
CA LYS A 142 45.43 -14.13 20.30
C LYS A 142 44.54 -13.04 19.68
N SER A 143 43.71 -12.39 20.49
CA SER A 143 42.97 -11.20 20.09
C SER A 143 43.86 -9.96 20.07
N PHE A 144 43.39 -8.92 19.38
CA PHE A 144 44.05 -7.62 19.32
C PHE A 144 43.00 -6.51 19.22
N SER A 145 43.30 -5.34 19.77
CA SER A 145 42.29 -4.30 20.05
C SER A 145 42.66 -2.91 19.53
N PHE A 146 41.74 -2.29 18.80
CA PHE A 146 41.86 -0.92 18.31
C PHE A 146 41.01 0.04 19.15
N LYS A 147 41.54 1.23 19.44
CA LYS A 147 40.75 2.29 20.07
C LYS A 147 39.72 2.85 19.09
N LEU A 148 38.55 3.20 19.57
CA LEU A 148 37.57 3.94 18.77
C LEU A 148 37.99 5.40 18.64
N ASP A 149 37.89 5.95 17.44
CA ASP A 149 38.26 7.32 17.10
C ASP A 149 37.06 8.05 16.46
N PRO A 150 36.13 8.58 17.27
CA PRO A 150 35.01 9.34 16.75
C PRO A 150 35.42 10.69 16.13
N GLY A 151 36.66 11.15 16.34
CA GLY A 151 37.16 12.39 15.75
C GLY A 151 37.40 12.27 14.25
N SER A 152 37.90 11.11 13.80
CA SER A 152 38.15 10.85 12.38
C SER A 152 36.88 10.56 11.58
N PHE A 153 35.94 9.78 12.14
CA PHE A 153 34.64 9.53 11.51
C PHE A 153 33.62 9.09 12.54
N PHE A 154 32.43 9.70 12.52
CA PHE A 154 31.31 9.28 13.34
C PHE A 154 29.99 9.62 12.65
N LEU A 155 29.16 8.61 12.42
CA LEU A 155 27.77 8.77 11.96
C LEU A 155 26.88 7.85 12.79
N THR A 156 25.80 8.38 13.35
CA THR A 156 24.88 7.59 14.15
C THR A 156 23.42 7.88 13.80
N SER A 157 22.57 6.88 13.97
CA SER A 157 21.13 6.96 13.87
C SER A 157 20.52 6.39 15.14
N SER A 158 19.85 7.25 15.91
CA SER A 158 19.11 6.87 17.13
C SER A 158 18.10 5.76 16.83
N TYR A 159 17.89 4.84 17.78
CA TYR A 159 16.78 3.88 17.67
C TYR A 159 15.41 4.55 17.83
N ILE A 160 15.34 5.70 18.50
CA ILE A 160 14.16 6.56 18.58
C ILE A 160 14.18 7.52 17.38
N ALA A 161 13.09 7.56 16.62
CA ALA A 161 12.94 8.46 15.48
C ALA A 161 12.85 9.93 15.94
N ASP A 162 13.62 10.78 15.27
CA ASP A 162 13.70 12.23 15.44
C ASP A 162 13.28 12.91 14.12
N PRO A 163 12.18 13.70 14.11
CA PRO A 163 11.71 14.40 12.93
C PRO A 163 12.72 15.37 12.30
N GLU A 164 13.69 15.88 13.07
CA GLU A 164 14.71 16.80 12.57
C GLU A 164 15.89 16.08 11.90
N VAL A 165 16.06 14.79 12.16
CA VAL A 165 17.12 13.95 11.59
C VAL A 165 16.49 12.92 10.64
N PRO A 166 16.50 13.14 9.32
CA PRO A 166 15.73 12.34 8.34
C PRO A 166 16.07 10.84 8.32
N TYR A 167 17.21 10.45 8.88
CA TYR A 167 17.74 9.10 8.91
C TYR A 167 17.78 8.49 10.33
N SER A 168 17.11 9.10 11.31
CA SER A 168 16.92 8.56 12.65
C SER A 168 15.92 7.38 12.67
N GLY A 169 15.85 6.66 13.79
CA GLY A 169 15.00 5.49 13.96
C GLY A 169 15.64 4.16 13.53
N LEU A 170 16.86 4.15 12.98
CA LEU A 170 17.47 2.92 12.45
C LEU A 170 18.37 2.19 13.44
N ASP A 171 18.84 2.82 14.52
CA ASP A 171 19.75 2.20 15.52
C ASP A 171 21.10 1.70 14.99
N PHE A 172 21.89 2.55 14.36
CA PHE A 172 23.26 2.19 13.95
C PHE A 172 24.26 3.29 14.28
N THR A 173 25.53 2.90 14.45
CA THR A 173 26.67 3.80 14.57
C THR A 173 27.80 3.28 13.69
N MET A 174 28.28 4.12 12.78
CA MET A 174 29.54 3.94 12.06
C MET A 174 30.60 4.83 12.72
N ILE A 175 31.75 4.24 13.04
CA ILE A 175 32.82 4.93 13.78
C ILE A 175 34.19 4.51 13.27
N ALA A 176 35.11 5.45 13.18
CA ALA A 176 36.50 5.15 12.85
C ALA A 176 37.22 4.45 14.01
N ILE A 177 38.27 3.70 13.67
CA ILE A 177 39.19 3.09 14.63
C ILE A 177 40.59 3.69 14.45
N GLY A 178 41.20 4.04 15.57
CA GLY A 178 42.52 4.64 15.65
C GLY A 178 43.62 3.60 15.88
N ASP A 179 44.70 4.04 16.53
CA ASP A 179 45.90 3.23 16.71
C ASP A 179 45.67 1.94 17.51
N ASP A 180 46.42 0.91 17.10
CA ASP A 180 46.41 -0.40 17.72
C ASP A 180 47.13 -0.40 19.08
N GLN A 181 46.56 -1.11 20.05
CA GLN A 181 47.24 -1.41 21.32
C GLN A 181 48.30 -2.52 21.17
N ASP A 182 48.17 -3.39 20.17
CA ASP A 182 48.87 -4.68 20.06
C ASP A 182 49.93 -4.76 18.92
N GLN A 183 50.23 -3.65 18.24
CA GLN A 183 51.18 -3.49 17.12
C GLN A 183 50.89 -4.30 15.81
N VAL A 184 49.67 -4.77 15.64
CA VAL A 184 49.04 -5.33 14.45
C VAL A 184 48.39 -4.22 13.59
N PRO A 185 48.85 -4.01 12.34
CA PRO A 185 48.21 -3.06 11.44
C PRO A 185 46.77 -3.46 11.09
N ILE A 186 45.83 -2.51 11.08
CA ILE A 186 44.44 -2.75 10.68
C ILE A 186 44.30 -3.31 9.26
N SER A 187 45.26 -2.99 8.38
CA SER A 187 45.35 -3.51 7.00
C SER A 187 45.51 -5.04 6.92
N THR A 188 45.78 -5.71 8.05
CA THR A 188 45.76 -7.17 8.14
C THR A 188 44.34 -7.75 8.09
N ILE A 189 43.32 -6.95 8.43
CA ILE A 189 41.90 -7.31 8.34
C ILE A 189 41.33 -6.72 7.06
N LYS A 190 40.70 -7.58 6.25
CA LYS A 190 39.99 -7.11 5.06
C LYS A 190 38.60 -6.61 5.47
N PRO A 191 38.21 -5.38 5.10
CA PRO A 191 36.85 -4.89 5.34
C PRO A 191 35.82 -5.63 4.48
N ILE A 192 34.57 -5.60 4.93
CA ILE A 192 33.43 -6.11 4.16
C ILE A 192 32.54 -4.94 3.77
N PHE A 193 32.45 -4.71 2.47
CA PHE A 193 31.69 -3.60 1.92
C PHE A 193 30.18 -3.86 1.95
N LEU A 194 29.45 -2.83 2.36
CA LEU A 194 28.00 -2.79 2.35
C LEU A 194 27.47 -2.56 0.92
N ASP A 195 26.38 -3.24 0.59
CA ASP A 195 25.64 -3.06 -0.67
C ASP A 195 24.19 -2.67 -0.35
N GLY A 196 23.77 -1.49 -0.82
CA GLY A 196 22.42 -0.98 -0.64
C GLY A 196 21.38 -1.56 -1.61
N VAL A 197 21.79 -2.29 -2.64
CA VAL A 197 20.87 -2.81 -3.67
C VAL A 197 20.03 -3.99 -3.14
N ARG A 198 18.74 -4.05 -3.52
CA ARG A 198 17.81 -5.13 -3.15
C ARG A 198 18.15 -6.45 -3.88
N GLY A 199 17.43 -7.53 -3.56
CA GLY A 199 17.62 -8.86 -4.19
C GLY A 199 18.73 -9.73 -3.58
N LYS A 200 19.31 -9.34 -2.45
CA LYS A 200 20.40 -10.09 -1.78
C LYS A 200 19.93 -11.41 -1.15
N ILE A 201 18.65 -11.49 -0.79
CA ILE A 201 17.99 -12.64 -0.18
C ILE A 201 16.50 -12.62 -0.52
N ILE A 202 15.85 -13.78 -0.58
CA ILE A 202 14.37 -13.92 -0.69
C ILE A 202 13.79 -14.61 0.55
N LYS A 203 12.50 -14.40 0.84
CA LYS A 203 11.81 -15.01 1.99
C LYS A 203 11.91 -16.53 1.92
N GLY A 204 12.28 -17.13 3.05
CA GLY A 204 12.55 -18.55 3.25
C GLY A 204 14.02 -18.95 3.10
N GLU A 205 14.87 -18.12 2.47
CA GLU A 205 16.31 -18.41 2.38
C GLU A 205 17.03 -18.30 3.73
N SER A 206 18.15 -19.01 3.83
CA SER A 206 18.99 -18.98 5.03
C SER A 206 19.87 -17.73 5.09
N CYS A 207 19.81 -17.03 6.22
CA CYS A 207 20.70 -15.99 6.65
C CYS A 207 21.41 -16.33 7.97
N VAL A 208 22.72 -16.15 8.02
CA VAL A 208 23.57 -16.50 9.15
C VAL A 208 24.01 -15.26 9.89
N ILE A 209 24.00 -15.33 11.23
CA ILE A 209 24.53 -14.29 12.10
C ILE A 209 25.95 -14.66 12.58
N ILE A 210 26.87 -13.69 12.55
CA ILE A 210 28.22 -13.83 13.12
C ILE A 210 28.37 -12.85 14.29
N GLN A 211 28.58 -13.39 15.49
CA GLN A 211 28.28 -12.65 16.74
C GLN A 211 29.20 -12.99 17.92
N HIS A 212 29.20 -12.13 18.94
CA HIS A 212 29.80 -12.36 20.27
C HIS A 212 28.73 -12.44 21.38
N PRO A 213 27.93 -13.52 21.42
CA PRO A 213 26.84 -13.66 22.39
C PRO A 213 27.39 -13.74 23.82
N GLN A 214 26.82 -12.97 24.75
CA GLN A 214 27.29 -12.73 26.13
C GLN A 214 28.76 -12.29 26.23
N GLY A 215 29.30 -11.72 25.14
CA GLY A 215 30.72 -11.44 25.03
C GLY A 215 31.59 -12.71 24.90
N MET A 216 31.03 -13.89 24.66
CA MET A 216 31.78 -15.12 24.46
C MET A 216 32.65 -15.08 23.18
N PRO A 217 33.61 -16.01 23.04
CA PRO A 217 34.35 -16.18 21.80
C PRO A 217 33.39 -16.35 20.62
N LYS A 218 33.75 -15.77 19.47
CA LYS A 218 32.89 -15.64 18.27
C LYS A 218 32.09 -16.91 17.97
N LYS A 219 30.79 -16.73 17.69
CA LYS A 219 29.84 -17.80 17.36
C LYS A 219 29.12 -17.50 16.05
N ILE A 220 28.74 -18.58 15.38
CA ILE A 220 27.94 -18.57 14.15
C ILE A 220 26.76 -19.51 14.37
N VAL A 221 25.55 -19.06 14.05
CA VAL A 221 24.33 -19.89 14.11
C VAL A 221 24.12 -20.51 12.73
N LEU A 222 23.99 -21.85 12.68
CA LEU A 222 23.82 -22.61 11.44
C LEU A 222 22.48 -23.37 11.38
N LYS A 223 21.65 -23.25 12.40
CA LYS A 223 20.35 -23.93 12.50
C LYS A 223 19.27 -22.90 12.78
N ASN A 224 18.08 -23.07 12.19
CA ASN A 224 16.96 -22.13 12.29
C ASN A 224 17.41 -20.71 11.91
N THR A 225 17.82 -20.56 10.66
CA THR A 225 18.49 -19.36 10.13
C THR A 225 17.68 -18.72 9.01
N ALA A 226 16.36 -18.92 8.94
CA ALA A 226 15.60 -18.46 7.78
C ALA A 226 15.13 -17.00 7.93
N PHE A 227 15.31 -16.20 6.89
CA PHE A 227 14.63 -14.92 6.72
C PHE A 227 13.18 -15.19 6.32
N PHE A 228 12.18 -14.59 6.99
CA PHE A 228 10.77 -14.96 6.73
C PHE A 228 9.79 -13.79 6.67
N SER A 229 10.17 -12.61 7.16
CA SER A 229 9.33 -11.42 7.04
C SER A 229 10.21 -10.18 7.10
N GLU A 230 9.66 -9.03 6.73
CA GLU A 230 10.36 -7.76 6.84
C GLU A 230 9.39 -6.62 7.07
N THR A 231 9.94 -5.45 7.36
CA THR A 231 9.29 -4.14 7.25
C THR A 231 10.16 -3.21 6.44
N ARG A 232 9.74 -1.99 6.19
CA ARG A 232 10.44 -0.93 5.46
C ARG A 232 11.93 -0.83 5.81
N THR A 233 12.25 -0.99 7.09
CA THR A 233 13.58 -0.71 7.64
C THR A 233 14.26 -1.90 8.29
N ARG A 234 13.55 -3.00 8.54
CA ARG A 234 14.10 -4.16 9.23
C ARG A 234 13.74 -5.47 8.52
N ILE A 235 14.57 -6.48 8.67
CA ILE A 235 14.26 -7.87 8.32
C ILE A 235 13.98 -8.65 9.59
N VAL A 236 13.13 -9.65 9.47
CA VAL A 236 12.77 -10.60 10.54
C VAL A 236 13.23 -11.99 10.12
N TYR A 237 14.02 -12.63 10.99
CA TYR A 237 14.64 -13.91 10.71
C TYR A 237 14.76 -14.77 11.97
N GLU A 238 14.83 -16.07 11.77
CA GLU A 238 15.18 -17.02 12.83
C GLU A 238 16.69 -16.97 13.09
N SER A 239 17.09 -17.00 14.36
CA SER A 239 18.47 -17.21 14.79
C SER A 239 18.51 -17.35 16.32
N ASP A 240 19.55 -17.97 16.85
CA ASP A 240 19.83 -17.98 18.29
C ASP A 240 20.69 -16.76 18.67
N THR A 241 20.15 -15.84 19.46
CA THR A 241 20.87 -14.65 19.93
C THR A 241 20.80 -14.53 21.45
N LEU A 242 21.82 -13.88 22.04
CA LEU A 242 21.92 -13.62 23.47
C LEU A 242 22.41 -12.19 23.68
N PRO A 243 22.29 -11.61 24.89
CA PRO A 243 22.83 -10.27 25.18
C PRO A 243 24.27 -10.11 24.69
N GLY A 244 24.61 -9.02 24.00
CA GLY A 244 25.94 -8.84 23.36
C GLY A 244 25.98 -9.18 21.86
N SER A 245 24.92 -9.79 21.33
CA SER A 245 24.72 -9.96 19.88
C SER A 245 24.36 -8.66 19.14
N SER A 246 23.95 -7.59 19.84
CA SER A 246 23.67 -6.28 19.23
C SER A 246 24.83 -5.82 18.35
N GLY A 247 24.53 -5.46 17.11
CA GLY A 247 25.49 -4.98 16.12
C GLY A 247 26.18 -6.10 15.33
N SER A 248 25.70 -7.33 15.46
CA SER A 248 26.22 -8.47 14.71
C SER A 248 25.86 -8.43 13.23
N MET A 249 26.72 -9.03 12.42
CA MET A 249 26.54 -9.10 10.98
C MET A 249 25.56 -10.22 10.61
N VAL A 250 24.55 -9.90 9.80
CA VAL A 250 23.59 -10.87 9.23
C VAL A 250 23.86 -11.03 7.73
N VAL A 251 24.16 -12.25 7.31
CA VAL A 251 24.67 -12.59 5.96
C VAL A 251 23.70 -13.53 5.27
N ALA A 252 23.31 -13.24 4.02
CA ALA A 252 22.58 -14.19 3.18
C ALA A 252 23.52 -15.29 2.69
N LEU A 253 23.19 -16.57 2.94
CA LEU A 253 24.07 -17.67 2.55
C LEU A 253 24.17 -17.86 1.03
N GLY A 254 23.08 -17.60 0.29
CA GLY A 254 23.05 -17.78 -1.16
C GLY A 254 23.97 -16.82 -1.92
N THR A 255 24.14 -15.60 -1.41
CA THR A 255 24.94 -14.54 -2.07
C THR A 255 26.24 -14.21 -1.33
N GLY A 256 26.34 -14.54 -0.04
CA GLY A 256 27.45 -14.11 0.81
C GLY A 256 27.40 -12.64 1.20
N GLU A 257 26.27 -11.96 0.94
CA GLU A 257 26.13 -10.53 1.12
C GLU A 257 25.49 -10.18 2.46
N ILE A 258 25.87 -9.01 3.00
CA ILE A 258 25.30 -8.50 4.24
C ILE A 258 23.90 -7.96 3.97
N ILE A 259 22.92 -8.52 4.66
CA ILE A 259 21.51 -8.14 4.51
C ILE A 259 21.03 -7.25 5.65
N ALA A 260 21.59 -7.43 6.86
CA ALA A 260 21.23 -6.60 8.00
C ALA A 260 22.31 -6.47 9.08
N LEU A 261 22.13 -5.45 9.92
CA LEU A 261 22.77 -5.29 11.23
C LEU A 261 21.81 -5.82 12.30
N HIS A 262 22.18 -6.84 13.06
CA HIS A 262 21.31 -7.39 14.11
C HIS A 262 21.01 -6.32 15.16
N HIS A 263 19.74 -6.19 15.53
CA HIS A 263 19.25 -5.16 16.44
C HIS A 263 18.79 -5.76 17.77
N ALA A 264 17.75 -6.61 17.72
CA ALA A 264 17.13 -7.19 18.91
C ALA A 264 16.35 -8.47 18.58
N GLY A 265 15.98 -9.22 19.63
CA GLY A 265 14.95 -10.25 19.53
C GLY A 265 13.56 -9.62 19.40
N LEU A 266 12.67 -10.27 18.66
CA LEU A 266 11.27 -9.87 18.48
C LEU A 266 10.37 -10.68 19.42
N PRO A 267 9.92 -10.12 20.55
CA PRO A 267 9.07 -10.84 21.50
C PRO A 267 7.61 -10.88 21.03
N ARG A 268 6.87 -11.90 21.48
CA ARG A 268 5.41 -11.90 21.39
C ARG A 268 4.81 -10.97 22.43
N THR A 269 3.78 -10.22 22.04
CA THR A 269 3.07 -9.28 22.92
C THR A 269 1.57 -9.57 22.96
N ASP A 270 0.90 -9.04 23.98
CA ASP A 270 -0.56 -9.00 24.06
C ASP A 270 -1.16 -7.78 23.33
N SER A 271 -2.49 -7.62 23.38
CA SER A 271 -3.21 -6.51 22.75
C SER A 271 -2.87 -5.12 23.32
N GLN A 272 -2.07 -5.04 24.39
CA GLN A 272 -1.58 -3.80 25.00
C GLN A 272 -0.07 -3.64 24.81
N ASN A 273 0.54 -4.36 23.86
CA ASN A 273 1.98 -4.37 23.56
C ASN A 273 2.86 -4.82 24.73
N ARG A 274 2.31 -5.58 25.70
CA ARG A 274 3.09 -6.10 26.83
C ARG A 274 3.72 -7.43 26.45
N ILE A 275 5.01 -7.59 26.74
CA ILE A 275 5.81 -8.77 26.40
C ILE A 275 5.29 -10.01 27.15
N LEU A 276 5.20 -11.14 26.44
CA LEU A 276 4.71 -12.41 26.97
C LEU A 276 5.82 -13.43 27.20
N THR A 277 5.62 -14.26 28.21
CA THR A 277 6.35 -15.50 28.46
C THR A 277 5.77 -16.63 27.63
N ARG A 278 6.50 -17.73 27.45
CA ARG A 278 6.02 -18.97 26.80
C ARG A 278 4.80 -19.60 27.50
N ALA A 279 4.58 -19.26 28.77
CA ALA A 279 3.41 -19.67 29.54
C ALA A 279 2.19 -18.75 29.34
N GLY A 280 2.30 -17.70 28.52
CA GLY A 280 1.23 -16.73 28.28
C GLY A 280 1.05 -15.68 29.39
N THR A 281 1.99 -15.57 30.32
CA THR A 281 1.99 -14.53 31.38
C THR A 281 2.85 -13.33 30.98
N ILE A 282 2.60 -12.16 31.57
CA ILE A 282 3.34 -10.92 31.27
C ILE A 282 4.76 -11.03 31.81
N ALA A 283 5.75 -10.80 30.94
CA ALA A 283 7.16 -10.74 31.31
C ALA A 283 7.52 -9.39 31.94
N THR A 284 8.59 -9.38 32.74
CA THR A 284 9.12 -8.17 33.40
C THR A 284 10.63 -8.09 33.20
N ALA A 285 11.25 -6.97 33.57
CA ALA A 285 12.71 -6.77 33.46
C ALA A 285 13.57 -7.82 34.17
N SER A 286 13.00 -8.60 35.11
CA SER A 286 13.68 -9.71 35.79
C SER A 286 13.40 -11.09 35.19
N THR A 287 12.54 -11.20 34.18
CA THR A 287 12.21 -12.47 33.52
C THR A 287 13.42 -13.00 32.73
N PRO A 288 13.83 -14.27 32.92
CA PRO A 288 14.92 -14.86 32.14
C PRO A 288 14.61 -14.95 30.65
N ASP A 289 15.60 -14.71 29.79
CA ASP A 289 15.47 -14.75 28.32
C ASP A 289 14.84 -16.03 27.76
N GLY A 290 15.19 -17.17 28.36
CA GLY A 290 14.68 -18.48 27.92
C GLY A 290 13.19 -18.68 28.19
N GLU A 291 12.60 -17.87 29.06
CA GLU A 291 11.17 -17.90 29.39
C GLU A 291 10.34 -16.96 28.52
N ILE A 292 10.96 -16.00 27.83
CA ILE A 292 10.30 -15.08 26.91
C ILE A 292 9.87 -15.85 25.65
N ASP A 293 8.67 -15.54 25.17
CA ASP A 293 8.17 -16.09 23.91
C ASP A 293 8.67 -15.23 22.75
N TRP A 294 9.56 -15.80 21.94
CA TRP A 294 10.21 -15.11 20.83
C TRP A 294 9.57 -15.53 19.51
N ILE A 295 9.17 -14.55 18.69
CA ILE A 295 8.69 -14.78 17.32
C ILE A 295 9.89 -14.96 16.38
N GLY A 296 10.95 -14.19 16.59
CA GLY A 296 12.17 -14.22 15.78
C GLY A 296 13.17 -13.18 16.25
N ASN A 297 14.07 -12.77 15.36
CA ASN A 297 15.00 -11.66 15.56
C ASN A 297 14.74 -10.60 14.50
N GLU A 298 15.04 -9.35 14.82
CA GLU A 298 15.07 -8.27 13.86
C GLU A 298 16.49 -7.77 13.58
N GLY A 299 16.69 -7.33 12.34
CA GLY A 299 17.93 -6.68 11.92
C GLY A 299 17.63 -5.52 11.00
N ILE A 300 18.41 -4.45 11.12
CA ILE A 300 18.26 -3.23 10.35
C ILE A 300 18.78 -3.48 8.93
N LYS A 301 17.94 -3.19 7.92
CA LYS A 301 18.27 -3.41 6.51
C LYS A 301 19.49 -2.59 6.11
N ILE A 302 20.49 -3.25 5.49
CA ILE A 302 21.68 -2.54 4.99
C ILE A 302 21.32 -1.51 3.91
N SER A 303 20.27 -1.73 3.12
CA SER A 303 19.79 -0.72 2.16
C SER A 303 19.46 0.60 2.86
N ARG A 304 18.79 0.55 4.01
CA ARG A 304 18.39 1.74 4.76
C ARG A 304 19.54 2.38 5.52
N VAL A 305 20.53 1.59 5.94
CA VAL A 305 21.80 2.10 6.47
C VAL A 305 22.58 2.87 5.39
N ILE A 306 22.60 2.37 4.15
CA ILE A 306 23.22 3.05 3.01
C ILE A 306 22.44 4.31 2.60
N ASP A 307 21.11 4.26 2.59
CA ASP A 307 20.26 5.42 2.34
C ASP A 307 20.52 6.52 3.39
N ALA A 308 20.67 6.14 4.67
CA ALA A 308 21.03 7.04 5.75
C ALA A 308 22.41 7.68 5.55
N LEU A 309 23.42 6.87 5.19
CA LEU A 309 24.77 7.36 4.89
C LEU A 309 24.78 8.34 3.71
N ALA A 310 24.06 8.03 2.63
CA ALA A 310 23.98 8.88 1.45
C ALA A 310 23.37 10.25 1.78
N ASN A 311 22.33 10.28 2.61
CA ASN A 311 21.60 11.50 2.99
C ASN A 311 22.19 12.24 4.19
N ALA A 312 23.17 11.67 4.89
CA ALA A 312 23.79 12.31 6.04
C ALA A 312 24.62 13.55 5.63
N ASP A 313 24.35 14.68 6.29
CA ASP A 313 25.16 15.89 6.18
C ASP A 313 26.36 15.77 7.13
N LEU A 314 27.54 15.52 6.56
CA LEU A 314 28.78 15.30 7.32
C LEU A 314 29.77 16.45 7.07
N PRO A 315 30.62 16.79 8.06
CA PRO A 315 31.69 17.77 7.87
C PRO A 315 32.61 17.38 6.70
N SER A 316 33.20 18.39 6.04
CA SER A 316 34.06 18.19 4.86
C SER A 316 35.19 17.17 5.08
N GLU A 317 35.70 17.06 6.31
CA GLU A 317 36.77 16.13 6.71
C GLU A 317 36.32 14.66 6.65
N MET A 318 35.02 14.37 6.77
CA MET A 318 34.44 13.02 6.77
C MET A 318 33.86 12.60 5.41
N GLN A 319 33.77 13.54 4.45
CA GLN A 319 33.15 13.29 3.13
C GLN A 319 33.92 12.25 2.31
N GLU A 320 35.26 12.25 2.36
CA GLU A 320 36.08 11.27 1.62
C GLU A 320 35.80 9.82 2.09
N ILE A 321 35.62 9.63 3.39
CA ILE A 321 35.29 8.32 3.98
C ILE A 321 33.86 7.90 3.57
N LYS A 322 32.91 8.85 3.58
CA LYS A 322 31.53 8.61 3.12
C LYS A 322 31.50 8.13 1.66
N GLU A 323 32.23 8.77 0.75
CA GLU A 323 32.29 8.36 -0.66
C GLU A 323 32.86 6.94 -0.82
N LYS A 324 33.93 6.60 -0.09
CA LYS A 324 34.50 5.24 -0.10
C LYS A 324 33.50 4.18 0.38
N LEU A 325 32.69 4.50 1.38
CA LEU A 325 31.66 3.60 1.91
C LEU A 325 30.51 3.35 0.92
N LEU A 326 30.21 4.29 0.01
CA LEU A 326 29.14 4.18 -0.98
C LEU A 326 29.58 3.46 -2.28
N GLN A 327 30.88 3.39 -2.55
CA GLN A 327 31.45 2.92 -3.81
C GLN A 327 30.95 1.55 -4.29
N LYS A 328 30.81 0.56 -3.38
CA LYS A 328 30.33 -0.78 -3.78
C LYS A 328 28.89 -0.74 -4.26
N THR A 329 28.02 0.02 -3.59
CA THR A 329 26.60 0.14 -3.96
C THR A 329 26.47 0.72 -5.37
N GLU A 330 27.24 1.77 -5.69
CA GLU A 330 27.25 2.38 -7.03
C GLU A 330 27.72 1.41 -8.12
N LYS A 331 28.78 0.65 -7.84
CA LYS A 331 29.32 -0.36 -8.76
C LYS A 331 28.29 -1.46 -9.06
N THR A 332 27.67 -2.03 -8.01
CA THR A 332 26.66 -3.09 -8.15
C THR A 332 25.42 -2.61 -8.90
N GLN A 333 24.98 -1.37 -8.69
CA GLN A 333 23.89 -0.77 -9.49
C GLN A 333 24.25 -0.67 -10.98
N GLY A 334 25.50 -0.35 -11.31
CA GLY A 334 25.99 -0.28 -12.70
C GLY A 334 26.05 -1.66 -13.39
N GLU A 335 26.48 -2.69 -12.66
CA GLU A 335 26.54 -4.07 -13.18
C GLU A 335 25.13 -4.64 -13.46
N ILE A 336 24.18 -4.44 -12.54
CA ILE A 336 22.79 -4.90 -12.71
C ILE A 336 22.10 -4.18 -13.88
N LYS A 337 22.37 -2.89 -14.10
CA LYS A 337 21.80 -2.11 -15.23
C LYS A 337 22.38 -2.51 -16.58
N THR A 338 23.64 -2.95 -16.64
CA THR A 338 24.30 -3.36 -17.91
C THR A 338 24.00 -4.81 -18.32
N GLY A 339 23.39 -5.62 -17.44
CA GLY A 339 22.92 -6.97 -17.75
C GLY A 339 21.67 -7.05 -18.65
N GLY A 340 21.00 -5.94 -18.93
CA GLY A 340 19.72 -5.89 -19.66
C GLY A 340 19.78 -6.05 -21.20
N ASP A 341 20.98 -6.06 -21.80
CA ASP A 341 21.15 -6.13 -23.28
C ASP A 341 21.60 -7.51 -23.79
N ARG A 342 21.60 -8.56 -22.95
CA ARG A 342 21.88 -9.93 -23.42
C ARG A 342 20.58 -10.62 -23.82
N ASN A 343 20.34 -10.62 -25.14
CA ASN A 343 19.41 -11.44 -25.94
C ASN A 343 18.21 -12.05 -25.21
N GLU A 344 17.02 -11.64 -25.66
CA GLU A 344 15.74 -12.34 -25.48
C GLU A 344 15.95 -13.86 -25.47
N ALA A 345 15.71 -14.47 -24.31
CA ALA A 345 15.73 -15.92 -24.17
C ALA A 345 14.49 -16.50 -24.87
N THR A 346 14.67 -16.93 -26.11
CA THR A 346 13.77 -17.85 -26.79
C THR A 346 13.74 -19.18 -26.03
N PHE A 347 12.60 -19.55 -25.46
CA PHE A 347 12.37 -20.87 -24.90
C PHE A 347 12.38 -21.91 -26.03
N HIS A 348 13.44 -22.71 -26.12
CA HIS A 348 13.48 -23.89 -26.98
C HIS A 348 12.76 -25.07 -26.32
N GLU A 349 11.85 -25.69 -27.08
CA GLU A 349 11.18 -26.95 -26.75
C GLU A 349 12.20 -28.05 -26.41
N THR A 350 12.02 -28.72 -25.28
CA THR A 350 12.81 -29.90 -24.88
C THR A 350 12.19 -31.17 -25.49
N PRO A 351 13.00 -32.17 -25.89
CA PRO A 351 12.65 -33.12 -26.93
C PRO A 351 11.83 -34.33 -26.46
N ALA A 352 11.07 -34.88 -27.41
CA ALA A 352 10.20 -36.04 -27.26
C ALA A 352 10.94 -37.34 -26.85
N LEU A 353 10.34 -38.11 -25.94
CA LEU A 353 10.68 -39.51 -25.66
C LEU A 353 9.95 -40.46 -26.64
N PRO A 354 10.54 -41.63 -26.97
CA PRO A 354 10.14 -42.43 -28.12
C PRO A 354 8.95 -43.36 -27.86
N ASN A 355 8.16 -43.52 -28.92
CA ASN A 355 6.97 -44.38 -29.05
C ASN A 355 7.18 -45.83 -28.59
N SER A 356 6.19 -46.36 -27.86
CA SER A 356 5.76 -47.76 -28.04
C SER A 356 4.24 -47.85 -28.01
N SER A 357 3.71 -48.67 -28.92
CA SER A 357 2.34 -48.70 -29.41
C SER A 357 1.47 -49.72 -28.69
N LYS A 358 0.18 -49.40 -28.48
CA LYS A 358 -0.99 -50.17 -28.96
C LYS A 358 -2.35 -49.67 -28.41
N GLN A 359 -3.18 -49.19 -29.35
CA GLN A 359 -4.65 -49.25 -29.50
C GLN A 359 -5.61 -48.89 -28.34
N ALA A 360 -6.50 -47.96 -28.68
CA ALA A 360 -7.60 -47.34 -27.91
C ALA A 360 -8.80 -48.29 -27.60
N PRO A 361 -9.76 -47.87 -26.75
CA PRO A 361 -10.84 -47.02 -27.25
C PRO A 361 -11.28 -45.84 -26.34
N LYS A 362 -11.48 -44.68 -27.01
CA LYS A 362 -12.41 -43.55 -26.81
C LYS A 362 -13.07 -43.31 -25.43
N ASN A 363 -12.76 -42.15 -24.83
CA ASN A 363 -13.73 -41.15 -24.34
C ASN A 363 -13.07 -39.78 -24.08
N PRO A 364 -13.84 -38.66 -24.04
CA PRO A 364 -13.43 -37.38 -24.65
C PRO A 364 -12.68 -36.40 -23.73
N MET A 365 -11.68 -35.76 -24.34
CA MET A 365 -11.12 -34.41 -24.13
C MET A 365 -11.11 -33.81 -22.72
N SER A 366 -9.92 -33.82 -22.10
CA SER A 366 -9.46 -32.77 -21.18
C SER A 366 -8.08 -32.30 -21.63
N THR A 367 -7.99 -31.15 -22.29
CA THR A 367 -6.73 -30.43 -22.43
C THR A 367 -6.46 -29.74 -21.07
N PRO A 368 -5.30 -29.91 -20.42
CA PRO A 368 -5.07 -29.29 -19.11
C PRO A 368 -4.77 -27.79 -19.30
N CYS A 369 -5.59 -26.91 -18.73
CA CYS A 369 -5.25 -25.50 -18.57
C CYS A 369 -4.37 -25.30 -17.34
N GLN A 370 -3.21 -24.66 -17.55
CA GLN A 370 -2.22 -24.46 -16.49
C GLN A 370 -2.29 -23.09 -15.80
N ASN A 371 -2.97 -22.10 -16.38
CA ASN A 371 -3.05 -20.76 -15.78
C ASN A 371 -4.27 -20.62 -14.86
N LYS A 372 -4.01 -20.44 -13.56
CA LYS A 372 -5.04 -20.10 -12.57
C LYS A 372 -5.39 -18.62 -12.67
N GLN A 373 -6.66 -18.32 -12.40
CA GLN A 373 -7.17 -16.96 -12.36
C GLN A 373 -7.94 -16.70 -11.08
N ASP A 374 -7.85 -15.45 -10.62
CA ASP A 374 -8.45 -15.00 -9.39
C ASP A 374 -9.83 -14.37 -9.63
N PHE A 375 -10.77 -14.81 -8.79
CA PHE A 375 -12.14 -14.35 -8.75
C PHE A 375 -12.48 -13.94 -7.32
N ILE A 376 -13.37 -12.97 -7.20
CA ILE A 376 -13.98 -12.62 -5.92
C ILE A 376 -15.44 -13.02 -5.96
N PHE A 377 -15.91 -13.71 -4.93
CA PHE A 377 -17.29 -14.16 -4.86
C PHE A 377 -17.88 -13.90 -3.49
N THR A 378 -19.21 -13.88 -3.43
CA THR A 378 -19.98 -13.74 -2.20
C THR A 378 -20.74 -15.02 -1.92
N ALA A 379 -20.71 -15.44 -0.66
CA ALA A 379 -21.44 -16.62 -0.20
C ALA A 379 -21.78 -16.48 1.29
N LYS A 380 -22.74 -17.27 1.77
CA LYS A 380 -23.04 -17.33 3.19
C LYS A 380 -21.91 -18.03 3.93
N TYR A 381 -21.33 -17.38 4.94
CA TYR A 381 -20.21 -17.91 5.69
C TYR A 381 -20.69 -18.97 6.70
N THR A 382 -20.83 -20.21 6.23
CA THR A 382 -21.12 -21.38 7.07
C THR A 382 -20.31 -22.59 6.60
N PRO A 383 -19.96 -23.53 7.50
CA PRO A 383 -19.20 -24.73 7.12
C PRO A 383 -19.92 -25.59 6.07
N ASP A 384 -21.24 -25.70 6.17
CA ASP A 384 -22.05 -26.52 5.27
C ASP A 384 -22.06 -25.95 3.84
N GLU A 385 -22.32 -24.65 3.71
CA GLU A 385 -22.37 -23.97 2.39
C GLU A 385 -20.99 -23.98 1.73
N LEU A 386 -19.93 -23.63 2.48
CA LEU A 386 -18.57 -23.63 1.95
C LEU A 386 -18.09 -25.05 1.62
N GLY A 387 -18.50 -26.05 2.41
CA GLY A 387 -18.22 -27.46 2.13
C GLY A 387 -18.86 -27.92 0.82
N ALA A 388 -20.12 -27.53 0.58
CA ALA A 388 -20.83 -27.84 -0.66
C ALA A 388 -20.17 -27.17 -1.88
N ILE A 389 -19.84 -25.87 -1.77
CA ILE A 389 -19.14 -25.12 -2.82
C ILE A 389 -17.78 -25.76 -3.13
N LYS A 390 -16.97 -26.07 -2.10
CA LYS A 390 -15.68 -26.74 -2.27
C LYS A 390 -15.81 -28.09 -2.97
N GLY A 391 -16.79 -28.90 -2.59
CA GLY A 391 -17.04 -30.21 -3.21
C GLY A 391 -17.37 -30.10 -4.69
N LEU A 392 -18.19 -29.11 -5.08
CA LEU A 392 -18.54 -28.86 -6.48
C LEU A 392 -17.37 -28.34 -7.30
N LEU A 393 -16.57 -27.43 -6.74
CA LEU A 393 -15.37 -26.91 -7.38
C LEU A 393 -14.30 -28.00 -7.55
N LEU A 394 -14.09 -28.85 -6.53
CA LEU A 394 -13.18 -30.00 -6.61
C LEU A 394 -13.63 -30.98 -7.71
N ALA A 395 -14.92 -31.29 -7.78
CA ALA A 395 -15.46 -32.15 -8.82
C ALA A 395 -15.30 -31.55 -10.24
N ARG A 396 -15.34 -30.22 -10.33
CA ARG A 396 -15.24 -29.47 -11.59
C ARG A 396 -13.81 -29.37 -12.12
N TYR A 397 -12.85 -29.00 -11.27
CA TYR A 397 -11.47 -28.72 -11.69
C TYR A 397 -10.49 -29.87 -11.40
N GLY A 398 -10.89 -30.88 -10.63
CA GLY A 398 -10.04 -32.02 -10.28
C GLY A 398 -8.92 -31.70 -9.29
N GLU A 399 -8.88 -30.47 -8.77
CA GLU A 399 -7.96 -30.01 -7.73
C GLU A 399 -8.73 -29.28 -6.61
N GLU A 400 -8.17 -29.28 -5.40
CA GLU A 400 -8.81 -28.62 -4.27
C GLU A 400 -8.75 -27.09 -4.45
N PRO A 401 -9.91 -26.39 -4.46
CA PRO A 401 -9.95 -24.95 -4.70
C PRO A 401 -9.40 -24.18 -3.49
N VAL A 402 -8.58 -23.17 -3.75
CA VAL A 402 -8.12 -22.25 -2.71
C VAL A 402 -9.17 -21.16 -2.53
N ILE A 403 -9.96 -21.27 -1.47
CA ILE A 403 -10.95 -20.27 -1.04
C ILE A 403 -10.43 -19.57 0.21
N LYS A 404 -10.35 -18.23 0.18
CA LYS A 404 -9.92 -17.40 1.32
C LYS A 404 -10.95 -16.33 1.62
N LEU A 405 -11.18 -16.02 2.89
CA LEU A 405 -11.96 -14.84 3.29
C LEU A 405 -11.20 -13.57 2.91
N SER A 406 -11.87 -12.63 2.25
CA SER A 406 -11.26 -11.37 1.81
C SER A 406 -11.23 -10.30 2.91
N MET A 407 -12.13 -10.38 3.90
CA MET A 407 -12.17 -9.46 5.06
C MET A 407 -12.33 -10.25 6.38
N PRO A 408 -11.30 -11.02 6.79
CA PRO A 408 -11.40 -11.95 7.91
C PRO A 408 -11.67 -11.26 9.26
N SER A 409 -11.17 -10.04 9.46
CA SER A 409 -11.27 -9.35 10.76
C SER A 409 -12.70 -8.95 11.12
N PHE A 410 -13.57 -8.83 10.11
CA PHE A 410 -14.98 -8.43 10.26
C PHE A 410 -15.95 -9.45 9.65
N ALA A 411 -15.50 -10.69 9.44
CA ALA A 411 -16.35 -11.78 8.98
C ALA A 411 -17.20 -12.32 10.12
N SER A 412 -18.48 -12.56 9.87
CA SER A 412 -19.40 -13.13 10.88
C SER A 412 -20.06 -14.41 10.37
N LEU A 413 -20.06 -15.45 11.21
CA LEU A 413 -20.67 -16.72 10.86
C LEU A 413 -22.17 -16.54 10.57
N GLY A 414 -22.64 -17.11 9.47
CA GLY A 414 -24.03 -17.02 9.02
C GLY A 414 -24.36 -15.79 8.17
N ASN A 415 -23.45 -14.80 8.05
CA ASN A 415 -23.63 -13.64 7.17
C ASN A 415 -23.10 -13.91 5.76
N VAL A 416 -23.49 -13.07 4.81
CA VAL A 416 -22.87 -13.05 3.47
C VAL A 416 -21.50 -12.38 3.57
N GLU A 417 -20.47 -13.08 3.13
CA GLU A 417 -19.07 -12.66 3.22
C GLU A 417 -18.40 -12.70 1.84
N LEU A 418 -17.29 -11.97 1.71
CA LEU A 418 -16.46 -11.98 0.50
C LEU A 418 -15.35 -13.02 0.60
N PHE A 419 -15.17 -13.74 -0.49
CA PHE A 419 -14.16 -14.77 -0.63
C PHE A 419 -13.39 -14.58 -1.93
N SER A 420 -12.07 -14.77 -1.89
CA SER A 420 -11.27 -14.98 -3.11
C SER A 420 -11.21 -16.46 -3.46
N LEU A 421 -11.20 -16.72 -4.77
CA LEU A 421 -11.13 -18.04 -5.39
C LEU A 421 -10.09 -18.00 -6.50
N SER A 422 -9.13 -18.93 -6.47
CA SER A 422 -8.18 -19.12 -7.57
C SER A 422 -8.40 -20.48 -8.23
N VAL A 423 -8.78 -20.48 -9.52
CA VAL A 423 -9.13 -21.69 -10.28
C VAL A 423 -8.54 -21.69 -11.69
N PRO A 424 -8.25 -22.86 -12.28
CA PRO A 424 -7.73 -22.97 -13.63
C PRO A 424 -8.81 -22.61 -14.64
N VAL A 425 -8.49 -21.73 -15.59
CA VAL A 425 -9.45 -21.27 -16.60
C VAL A 425 -9.02 -21.70 -17.99
N CYS A 426 -9.94 -22.38 -18.69
CA CYS A 426 -9.80 -22.72 -20.11
C CYS A 426 -10.68 -21.83 -20.97
N GLY A 427 -10.12 -20.74 -21.49
CA GLY A 427 -10.81 -19.83 -22.40
C GLY A 427 -11.21 -18.52 -21.74
N ASN A 428 -12.42 -18.06 -21.99
CA ASN A 428 -12.85 -16.72 -21.56
C ASN A 428 -13.15 -16.69 -20.06
N ILE A 429 -12.41 -15.85 -19.34
CA ILE A 429 -12.50 -15.64 -17.88
C ILE A 429 -13.89 -15.19 -17.45
N GLU A 430 -14.59 -14.43 -18.29
CA GLU A 430 -15.94 -13.95 -18.02
C GLU A 430 -17.01 -15.04 -18.19
N ASP A 431 -16.75 -16.03 -19.05
CA ASP A 431 -17.62 -17.19 -19.18
C ASP A 431 -17.42 -18.14 -18.00
N GLU A 432 -16.19 -18.25 -17.51
CA GLU A 432 -15.89 -18.98 -16.28
C GLU A 432 -16.54 -18.33 -15.06
N ALA A 433 -16.45 -17.00 -14.89
CA ALA A 433 -17.14 -16.27 -13.81
C ALA A 433 -18.65 -16.55 -13.81
N ARG A 434 -19.29 -16.52 -14.99
CA ARG A 434 -20.72 -16.84 -15.14
C ARG A 434 -21.02 -18.29 -14.82
N SER A 435 -20.12 -19.19 -15.17
CA SER A 435 -20.31 -20.60 -14.86
C SER A 435 -20.12 -20.87 -13.36
N LEU A 436 -19.18 -20.19 -12.70
CA LEU A 436 -19.01 -20.21 -11.25
C LEU A 436 -20.26 -19.69 -10.52
N SER A 437 -20.92 -18.65 -11.03
CA SER A 437 -22.16 -18.14 -10.43
C SER A 437 -23.35 -19.11 -10.53
N THR A 438 -23.24 -20.21 -11.29
CA THR A 438 -24.27 -21.28 -11.31
C THR A 438 -24.10 -22.31 -10.18
N ILE A 439 -22.99 -22.25 -9.44
CA ILE A 439 -22.74 -23.16 -8.32
C ILE A 439 -23.69 -22.81 -7.17
N PRO A 440 -24.53 -23.75 -6.69
CA PRO A 440 -25.38 -23.52 -5.53
C PRO A 440 -24.58 -23.01 -4.32
N GLY A 441 -25.07 -21.95 -3.70
CA GLY A 441 -24.44 -21.30 -2.54
C GLY A 441 -23.59 -20.09 -2.87
N ILE A 442 -23.13 -19.97 -4.11
CA ILE A 442 -22.48 -18.76 -4.60
C ILE A 442 -23.56 -17.74 -4.97
N ILE A 443 -23.53 -16.57 -4.33
CA ILE A 443 -24.50 -15.49 -4.54
C ILE A 443 -24.12 -14.64 -5.75
N ASN A 444 -22.83 -14.31 -5.88
CA ASN A 444 -22.28 -13.57 -7.02
C ASN A 444 -20.80 -13.86 -7.17
N VAL A 445 -20.28 -13.78 -8.39
CA VAL A 445 -18.86 -13.94 -8.75
C VAL A 445 -18.45 -12.82 -9.68
N GLU A 446 -17.30 -12.22 -9.41
CA GLU A 446 -16.69 -11.16 -10.21
C GLU A 446 -15.25 -11.58 -10.55
N THR A 447 -14.79 -11.22 -11.75
CA THR A 447 -13.38 -11.39 -12.13
C THR A 447 -12.53 -10.36 -11.40
N ASP A 448 -11.41 -10.76 -10.82
CA ASP A 448 -10.55 -9.87 -10.02
C ASP A 448 -9.15 -9.72 -10.63
N ILE A 449 -9.09 -9.60 -11.96
CA ILE A 449 -7.85 -9.46 -12.71
C ILE A 449 -7.66 -8.00 -13.16
N PRO A 450 -6.59 -7.32 -12.71
CA PRO A 450 -6.24 -5.98 -13.20
C PRO A 450 -6.10 -5.98 -14.72
N LEU A 451 -6.73 -5.02 -15.41
CA LEU A 451 -6.54 -4.89 -16.86
C LEU A 451 -5.06 -4.53 -17.16
N GLN A 452 -4.28 -5.49 -17.65
CA GLN A 452 -2.98 -5.21 -18.25
C GLN A 452 -3.18 -4.90 -19.74
N LEU A 453 -3.17 -3.62 -20.09
CA LEU A 453 -3.04 -3.19 -21.48
C LEU A 453 -1.55 -3.04 -21.81
N ASN A 454 -0.95 -4.09 -22.35
CA ASN A 454 0.31 -3.95 -23.07
C ASN A 454 0.02 -3.48 -24.50
N SER A 455 0.52 -2.30 -24.87
CA SER A 455 0.81 -2.02 -26.27
C SER A 455 1.89 -0.94 -26.41
N SER A 456 2.89 -1.27 -27.21
CA SER A 456 3.97 -0.44 -27.72
C SER A 456 3.57 0.99 -28.08
N VAL A 457 4.44 1.93 -27.72
CA VAL A 457 4.32 3.36 -27.96
C VAL A 457 4.48 3.67 -29.45
N ASP A 458 3.40 4.09 -30.12
CA ASP A 458 3.52 4.87 -31.36
C ASP A 458 3.33 6.36 -31.07
N LYS A 459 4.44 7.09 -31.23
CA LYS A 459 4.54 8.54 -31.02
C LYS A 459 3.83 9.28 -32.16
N THR A 460 2.62 9.76 -31.95
CA THR A 460 2.14 10.97 -32.64
C THR A 460 1.35 11.88 -31.71
N SER A 461 1.70 13.16 -31.77
CA SER A 461 1.21 14.29 -30.98
C SER A 461 -0.31 14.37 -30.83
N ARG A 462 -0.80 14.44 -29.60
CA ARG A 462 -2.19 14.84 -29.26
C ARG A 462 -2.19 15.99 -28.25
N PRO A 463 -3.21 16.86 -28.26
CA PRO A 463 -3.29 18.02 -27.38
C PRO A 463 -3.47 17.60 -25.92
N SER A 464 -2.88 18.36 -25.00
CA SER A 464 -3.06 18.20 -23.56
C SER A 464 -4.53 18.29 -23.16
N SER A 465 -5.06 17.20 -22.59
CA SER A 465 -6.42 17.13 -22.05
C SER A 465 -6.51 17.99 -20.77
N GLN A 466 -7.47 18.92 -20.71
CA GLN A 466 -7.81 19.72 -19.51
C GLN A 466 -8.66 18.96 -18.47
N TYR A 467 -8.87 17.65 -18.66
CA TYR A 467 -9.64 16.76 -17.79
C TYR A 467 -8.78 15.55 -17.38
N GLU A 468 -9.00 15.02 -16.17
CA GLU A 468 -8.46 13.71 -15.74
C GLU A 468 -9.03 12.62 -16.66
N GLY A 469 -8.33 12.36 -17.76
CA GLY A 469 -8.71 11.39 -18.78
C GLY A 469 -8.12 10.01 -18.53
N ILE A 470 -8.36 9.08 -19.46
CA ILE A 470 -7.86 7.70 -19.45
C ILE A 470 -6.32 7.63 -19.52
N VAL A 471 -5.64 8.73 -19.87
CA VAL A 471 -4.19 8.84 -19.97
C VAL A 471 -3.73 10.15 -19.31
N GLU A 472 -2.87 10.07 -18.29
CA GLU A 472 -2.22 11.24 -17.69
C GLU A 472 -0.71 10.99 -17.54
N GLU A 473 0.13 11.92 -18.00
CA GLU A 473 1.60 11.81 -17.88
C GLU A 473 2.13 12.28 -16.51
N GLY A 474 1.25 12.71 -15.59
CA GLY A 474 1.60 13.29 -14.28
C GLY A 474 2.23 14.69 -14.32
N TYR A 475 2.76 15.08 -15.48
CA TYR A 475 3.33 16.40 -15.72
C TYR A 475 2.30 17.39 -16.23
N ASN A 476 2.29 18.60 -15.67
CA ASN A 476 1.40 19.68 -16.09
C ASN A 476 2.15 21.02 -16.15
N ALA A 477 1.49 22.04 -16.71
CA ALA A 477 1.99 23.41 -16.73
C ALA A 477 1.14 24.32 -15.82
N PRO A 478 1.74 25.35 -15.19
CA PRO A 478 0.98 26.34 -14.42
C PRO A 478 -0.07 27.04 -15.30
N ASN A 479 -1.27 27.24 -14.75
CA ASN A 479 -2.42 27.83 -15.46
C ASN A 479 -3.09 28.98 -14.67
N GLU A 480 -2.34 29.63 -13.77
CA GLU A 480 -2.90 30.67 -12.89
C GLU A 480 -3.41 31.90 -13.66
N ASP A 481 -2.77 32.27 -14.77
CA ASP A 481 -3.26 33.36 -15.62
C ASP A 481 -4.62 33.04 -16.27
N ASP A 482 -4.83 31.78 -16.68
CA ASP A 482 -6.11 31.33 -17.21
C ASP A 482 -7.21 31.32 -16.14
N PHE A 483 -6.86 30.88 -14.93
CA PHE A 483 -7.76 30.97 -13.77
C PHE A 483 -8.17 32.41 -13.49
N LEU A 484 -7.21 33.34 -13.45
CA LEU A 484 -7.46 34.75 -13.22
C LEU A 484 -8.30 35.36 -14.34
N ARG A 485 -7.99 35.09 -15.62
CA ARG A 485 -8.82 35.55 -16.73
C ARG A 485 -10.27 35.06 -16.60
N LYS A 486 -10.46 33.76 -16.36
CA LYS A 486 -11.78 33.12 -16.21
C LYS A 486 -12.58 33.72 -15.04
N TYR A 487 -11.99 33.89 -13.86
CA TYR A 487 -12.75 34.26 -12.65
C TYR A 487 -12.62 35.72 -12.20
N ARG A 488 -11.55 36.43 -12.55
CA ARG A 488 -11.42 37.87 -12.28
C ARG A 488 -12.09 38.69 -13.37
N ASP A 489 -11.80 38.38 -14.63
CA ASP A 489 -12.13 39.26 -15.75
C ASP A 489 -13.46 38.88 -16.40
N GLU A 490 -13.67 37.59 -16.69
CA GLU A 490 -14.85 37.12 -17.43
C GLU A 490 -16.07 36.86 -16.53
N ARG A 491 -15.88 36.11 -15.43
CA ARG A 491 -16.98 35.64 -14.56
C ARG A 491 -17.17 36.44 -13.27
N GLN A 492 -16.17 37.24 -12.88
CA GLN A 492 -16.17 38.10 -11.70
C GLN A 492 -16.57 37.38 -10.39
N SER A 493 -15.83 36.33 -10.03
CA SER A 493 -15.99 35.58 -8.78
C SER A 493 -15.70 36.43 -7.54
N ASN A 494 -16.54 36.26 -6.52
CA ASN A 494 -16.36 36.87 -5.19
C ASN A 494 -15.09 36.38 -4.47
N TYR A 495 -14.54 35.23 -4.86
CA TYR A 495 -13.32 34.69 -4.27
C TYR A 495 -12.04 35.18 -4.96
N VAL A 496 -12.16 35.91 -6.07
CA VAL A 496 -11.02 36.31 -6.91
C VAL A 496 -10.97 37.82 -7.10
N VAL A 497 -12.09 38.47 -7.42
CA VAL A 497 -12.13 39.91 -7.71
C VAL A 497 -11.76 40.72 -6.46
N GLY A 498 -10.73 41.57 -6.59
CA GLY A 498 -10.24 42.42 -5.50
C GLY A 498 -9.59 41.65 -4.35
N LYS A 499 -9.25 40.36 -4.55
CA LYS A 499 -8.59 39.50 -3.55
C LYS A 499 -7.09 39.38 -3.82
N SER A 500 -6.33 39.14 -2.76
CA SER A 500 -4.87 38.91 -2.87
C SER A 500 -4.56 37.54 -3.48
N VAL A 501 -3.32 37.35 -3.92
CA VAL A 501 -2.85 36.07 -4.48
C VAL A 501 -3.06 34.91 -3.52
N MET A 502 -2.71 35.12 -2.26
CA MET A 502 -2.88 34.12 -1.20
C MET A 502 -4.35 33.78 -0.95
N TYR A 503 -5.25 34.76 -1.13
CA TYR A 503 -6.67 34.55 -0.91
C TYR A 503 -7.28 33.68 -2.02
N HIS A 504 -7.06 34.01 -3.29
CA HIS A 504 -7.69 33.25 -4.37
C HIS A 504 -7.06 31.86 -4.55
N ARG A 505 -5.79 31.66 -4.20
CA ARG A 505 -5.18 30.31 -4.13
C ARG A 505 -5.78 29.43 -3.03
N LYS A 506 -6.39 30.03 -1.99
CA LYS A 506 -7.16 29.35 -0.94
C LYS A 506 -8.67 29.57 -1.07
N TRP A 507 -9.20 29.85 -2.27
CA TRP A 507 -10.63 30.17 -2.42
C TRP A 507 -11.55 29.08 -1.82
N ASN A 508 -11.13 27.83 -1.91
CA ASN A 508 -11.83 26.65 -1.40
C ASN A 508 -12.03 26.67 0.13
N TRP A 509 -11.12 27.30 0.90
CA TRP A 509 -11.28 27.48 2.34
C TRP A 509 -12.45 28.43 2.64
N TYR A 510 -12.49 29.57 1.95
CA TYR A 510 -13.56 30.55 2.12
C TYR A 510 -14.91 30.03 1.61
N ALA A 511 -14.91 29.26 0.51
CA ALA A 511 -16.12 28.65 -0.03
C ALA A 511 -16.77 27.66 0.95
N THR A 512 -15.95 27.02 1.80
CA THR A 512 -16.37 26.06 2.84
C THR A 512 -16.43 26.65 4.25
N ALA A 513 -16.16 27.95 4.40
CA ALA A 513 -16.08 28.66 5.68
C ALA A 513 -15.05 28.08 6.66
N PHE A 514 -14.01 27.41 6.15
CA PHE A 514 -12.96 26.80 6.96
C PHE A 514 -12.05 27.84 7.62
N ASP A 515 -11.84 28.98 6.95
CA ASP A 515 -11.10 30.14 7.47
C ASP A 515 -11.63 30.63 8.82
N LYS A 516 -12.94 30.60 9.00
CA LYS A 516 -13.59 31.01 10.25
C LYS A 516 -13.42 30.01 11.38
N VAL A 517 -13.25 28.73 11.06
CA VAL A 517 -13.01 27.67 12.05
C VAL A 517 -11.62 27.86 12.66
N LEU A 518 -10.63 28.15 11.83
CA LEU A 518 -9.25 28.38 12.29
C LEU A 518 -9.05 29.72 12.99
N ALA A 519 -9.94 30.68 12.77
CA ALA A 519 -9.98 31.93 13.53
C ALA A 519 -10.64 31.78 14.92
N ASP A 520 -11.24 30.63 15.23
CA ASP A 520 -11.84 30.35 16.54
C ASP A 520 -10.82 29.65 17.44
N ASP A 521 -10.36 30.34 18.50
CA ASP A 521 -9.43 29.80 19.50
C ASP A 521 -9.96 28.53 20.22
N LYS A 522 -11.25 28.21 20.05
CA LYS A 522 -11.88 27.00 20.61
C LYS A 522 -11.93 25.82 19.64
N ALA A 523 -11.31 25.91 18.46
CA ALA A 523 -11.22 24.80 17.53
C ALA A 523 -10.51 23.60 18.18
N VAL A 524 -11.16 22.44 18.18
CA VAL A 524 -10.58 21.21 18.74
C VAL A 524 -9.70 20.54 17.69
N SER A 525 -8.44 20.28 18.05
CA SER A 525 -7.47 19.59 17.21
C SER A 525 -7.88 18.12 16.99
N PRO A 526 -8.08 17.67 15.73
CA PRO A 526 -8.29 16.25 15.45
C PRO A 526 -7.07 15.40 15.79
N THR A 527 -5.86 15.95 15.65
CA THR A 527 -4.60 15.27 15.97
C THR A 527 -4.53 14.94 17.46
N ASP A 528 -4.88 15.90 18.33
CA ASP A 528 -4.83 15.75 19.78
C ASP A 528 -5.89 14.75 20.28
N LYS A 529 -7.01 14.64 19.56
CA LYS A 529 -8.05 13.64 19.76
C LYS A 529 -7.71 12.26 19.17
N GLY A 530 -6.53 12.11 18.56
CA GLY A 530 -6.08 10.84 17.98
C GLY A 530 -6.86 10.42 16.73
N ILE A 531 -7.56 11.35 16.08
CA ILE A 531 -8.32 11.05 14.86
C ILE A 531 -7.34 10.85 13.70
N ARG A 532 -7.62 9.86 12.86
CA ARG A 532 -6.83 9.51 11.69
C ARG A 532 -7.71 9.49 10.45
N ILE A 533 -7.13 9.88 9.33
CA ILE A 533 -7.72 9.73 8.00
C ILE A 533 -6.81 8.78 7.23
N VAL A 534 -7.41 7.77 6.59
CA VAL A 534 -6.71 6.93 5.63
C VAL A 534 -7.09 7.38 4.22
N GLN A 535 -6.09 7.60 3.38
CA GLN A 535 -6.26 7.98 1.99
C GLN A 535 -6.16 6.74 1.12
N PHE A 536 -7.25 6.40 0.44
CA PHE A 536 -7.30 5.35 -0.58
C PHE A 536 -7.10 6.00 -1.95
N ASP A 537 -5.90 5.92 -2.50
CA ASP A 537 -5.51 6.67 -3.70
C ASP A 537 -4.37 5.95 -4.46
N THR A 538 -3.68 6.65 -5.36
CA THR A 538 -2.58 6.12 -6.17
C THR A 538 -1.24 6.02 -5.43
N GLY A 539 -1.25 6.25 -4.11
CA GLY A 539 -0.05 6.45 -3.30
C GLY A 539 0.35 7.92 -3.21
N PHE A 540 1.60 8.18 -2.85
CA PHE A 540 2.14 9.55 -2.76
C PHE A 540 3.50 9.66 -3.47
N THR A 541 3.78 10.81 -4.06
CA THR A 541 5.10 11.19 -4.60
C THR A 541 5.72 12.27 -3.71
N ASP A 542 7.03 12.26 -3.49
CA ASP A 542 7.71 13.32 -2.71
C ASP A 542 7.61 14.67 -3.45
N HIS A 543 6.85 15.59 -2.88
CA HIS A 543 6.76 16.99 -3.30
C HIS A 543 6.96 17.86 -2.07
N SER A 544 7.72 18.94 -2.17
CA SER A 544 8.04 19.84 -1.05
C SER A 544 6.81 20.30 -0.25
N LYS A 545 5.65 20.40 -0.92
CA LYS A 545 4.38 20.81 -0.35
C LYS A 545 3.83 19.90 0.76
N ILE A 546 4.04 18.60 0.58
CA ILE A 546 3.50 17.53 1.44
C ILE A 546 4.59 16.80 2.21
N ARG A 547 5.86 17.18 2.02
CA ARG A 547 7.00 16.58 2.71
C ARG A 547 6.81 16.64 4.22
N GLY A 548 6.77 15.45 4.83
CA GLY A 548 6.58 15.24 6.27
C GLY A 548 5.13 15.22 6.76
N GLY A 549 4.13 15.32 5.88
CA GLY A 549 2.73 15.22 6.29
C GLY A 549 2.11 13.83 6.12
N PHE A 550 2.69 12.94 5.32
CA PHE A 550 2.27 11.54 5.26
C PHE A 550 2.84 10.75 6.44
N ASP A 551 2.02 9.88 7.04
CA ASP A 551 2.44 8.91 8.06
C ASP A 551 3.04 7.68 7.37
N LYS A 552 4.37 7.70 7.24
CA LYS A 552 5.18 6.70 6.53
C LYS A 552 5.54 5.46 7.37
N GLU A 553 5.07 5.41 8.62
CA GLU A 553 5.19 4.22 9.46
C GLU A 553 3.94 3.34 9.36
N LEU A 554 2.85 3.89 8.80
CA LEU A 554 1.55 3.24 8.67
C LEU A 554 1.10 3.10 7.20
N ASP A 555 1.93 3.47 6.22
CA ASP A 555 1.60 3.36 4.81
C ASP A 555 1.63 1.91 4.31
N VAL A 556 0.79 1.63 3.31
CA VAL A 556 0.68 0.29 2.72
C VAL A 556 0.42 0.41 1.23
N ASP A 557 1.15 -0.34 0.43
CA ASP A 557 0.89 -0.56 -0.99
C ASP A 557 0.19 -1.91 -1.20
N PHE A 558 -1.09 -1.86 -1.55
CA PHE A 558 -1.86 -3.06 -1.89
C PHE A 558 -1.65 -3.49 -3.34
N VAL A 559 -1.01 -2.66 -4.18
CA VAL A 559 -0.68 -2.99 -5.57
C VAL A 559 0.57 -3.84 -5.67
N ASP A 560 1.63 -3.39 -5.01
CA ASP A 560 2.94 -4.04 -5.05
C ASP A 560 3.14 -4.94 -3.78
N ILE A 561 2.16 -4.95 -2.86
CA ILE A 561 2.05 -5.76 -1.62
C ILE A 561 3.26 -5.53 -0.70
N ASP A 562 3.50 -4.26 -0.37
CA ASP A 562 4.54 -3.84 0.56
C ASP A 562 4.05 -2.71 1.47
N ASP A 563 4.92 -2.24 2.37
CA ASP A 563 4.68 -1.10 3.26
C ASP A 563 5.23 0.22 2.69
N GLU A 564 5.28 0.34 1.36
CA GLU A 564 5.77 1.52 0.64
C GLU A 564 4.70 2.05 -0.32
N ALA A 565 3.75 2.85 0.18
CA ALA A 565 2.70 3.45 -0.66
C ALA A 565 3.22 4.55 -1.62
N GLU A 566 4.53 4.62 -1.84
CA GLU A 566 5.17 5.62 -2.69
C GLU A 566 4.85 5.35 -4.16
N ASP A 567 4.32 6.37 -4.82
CA ASP A 567 4.09 6.35 -6.25
C ASP A 567 5.40 6.64 -6.98
N SER A 568 5.96 5.60 -7.59
CA SER A 568 7.16 5.64 -8.46
C SER A 568 7.02 6.53 -9.70
N PHE A 569 5.94 7.31 -9.82
CA PHE A 569 5.66 8.27 -10.87
C PHE A 569 5.62 7.62 -12.26
N THR A 570 5.07 6.41 -12.33
CA THR A 570 5.04 5.65 -13.59
C THR A 570 3.96 6.19 -14.52
N THR A 571 4.33 6.67 -15.71
CA THR A 571 3.39 7.19 -16.72
C THR A 571 2.84 6.08 -17.63
N GLY A 572 1.67 6.30 -18.26
CA GLY A 572 1.07 5.34 -19.19
C GLY A 572 -0.45 5.48 -19.34
N ILE A 573 -1.03 4.62 -20.18
CA ILE A 573 -2.50 4.47 -20.30
C ILE A 573 -3.04 3.88 -18.98
N LEU A 574 -4.13 4.45 -18.45
CA LEU A 574 -4.69 4.13 -17.13
C LEU A 574 -3.65 4.28 -16.01
N LYS A 575 -2.84 5.35 -16.04
CA LYS A 575 -1.99 5.74 -14.92
C LYS A 575 -2.18 7.23 -14.61
N HIS A 576 -2.17 7.56 -13.33
CA HIS A 576 -2.39 8.92 -12.82
C HIS A 576 -1.33 9.28 -11.78
N PRO A 577 -0.05 9.36 -12.19
CA PRO A 577 1.04 9.55 -11.24
C PRO A 577 0.93 10.89 -10.50
N GLY A 578 1.19 10.87 -9.19
CA GLY A 578 1.10 12.04 -8.31
C GLY A 578 -0.33 12.47 -7.95
N HIS A 579 -1.37 11.71 -8.32
CA HIS A 579 -2.75 12.05 -7.98
C HIS A 579 -2.99 12.06 -6.46
N GLY A 580 -2.56 11.03 -5.73
CA GLY A 580 -2.68 11.01 -4.27
C GLY A 580 -1.92 12.13 -3.56
N THR A 581 -0.80 12.60 -4.12
CA THR A 581 -0.11 13.82 -3.66
C THR A 581 -0.97 15.07 -3.81
N ARG A 582 -1.67 15.22 -4.94
CA ARG A 582 -2.56 16.37 -5.20
C ARG A 582 -3.72 16.41 -4.21
N THR A 583 -4.43 15.30 -4.06
CA THR A 583 -5.58 15.19 -3.15
C THR A 583 -5.14 15.27 -1.69
N GLY A 584 -4.03 14.61 -1.32
CA GLY A 584 -3.44 14.68 0.01
C GLY A 584 -2.99 16.09 0.42
N SER A 585 -2.50 16.90 -0.54
CA SER A 585 -2.13 18.29 -0.28
C SER A 585 -3.28 19.16 0.23
N LEU A 586 -4.53 18.81 -0.10
CA LEU A 586 -5.72 19.53 0.36
C LEU A 586 -6.07 19.21 1.83
N LEU A 587 -5.58 18.09 2.37
CA LEU A 587 -5.71 17.75 3.79
C LEU A 587 -4.54 18.32 4.60
N MET A 588 -3.31 18.06 4.15
CA MET A 588 -2.10 18.19 4.99
C MET A 588 -0.96 18.98 4.33
N GLY A 589 -1.17 19.57 3.16
CA GLY A 589 -0.18 20.45 2.54
C GLY A 589 0.15 21.62 3.47
N LYS A 590 1.42 22.00 3.60
CA LYS A 590 1.90 23.05 4.54
C LYS A 590 1.15 24.37 4.40
N GLU A 591 1.34 25.32 5.31
CA GLU A 591 0.80 26.66 5.09
C GLU A 591 1.35 27.31 3.81
N ILE A 592 0.49 28.06 3.10
CA ILE A 592 0.81 28.70 1.82
C ILE A 592 1.93 29.73 2.02
N THR A 593 2.86 29.84 1.08
CA THR A 593 3.83 30.95 1.04
C THR A 593 3.92 31.55 -0.36
N LEU A 594 4.61 32.68 -0.50
CA LEU A 594 4.90 33.25 -1.82
C LEU A 594 6.12 32.58 -2.49
N LEU A 595 6.74 31.59 -1.84
CA LEU A 595 7.88 30.89 -2.41
C LEU A 595 7.43 29.98 -3.58
N PRO A 596 8.23 29.89 -4.66
CA PRO A 596 8.03 28.86 -5.68
C PRO A 596 7.96 27.47 -5.04
N GLY A 597 6.97 26.66 -5.42
CA GLY A 597 6.78 25.31 -4.86
C GLY A 597 5.89 25.23 -3.61
N ASN A 598 5.29 26.33 -3.13
CA ASN A 598 4.36 26.30 -2.00
C ASN A 598 3.09 27.13 -2.23
N GLY A 599 2.20 26.62 -3.09
CA GLY A 599 1.09 27.38 -3.65
C GLY A 599 -0.30 27.25 -2.98
N ASN A 600 -0.63 26.12 -2.33
CA ASN A 600 -1.94 25.92 -1.68
C ASN A 600 -1.82 25.80 -0.15
N SER A 601 -2.84 25.34 0.57
CA SER A 601 -2.76 25.05 2.02
C SER A 601 -3.77 23.98 2.37
N GLY A 602 -3.32 22.95 3.11
CA GLY A 602 -4.14 21.84 3.53
C GLY A 602 -5.03 22.22 4.71
N LEU A 603 -6.29 21.78 4.68
CA LEU A 603 -7.31 22.15 5.67
C LEU A 603 -6.93 21.78 7.11
N LEU A 604 -6.13 20.73 7.31
CA LEU A 604 -5.68 20.27 8.62
C LEU A 604 -4.23 20.65 8.92
N SER A 605 -3.61 21.49 8.10
CA SER A 605 -2.17 21.80 8.19
C SER A 605 -1.77 22.54 9.47
N THR A 606 -2.70 23.25 10.11
CA THR A 606 -2.48 23.94 11.38
C THR A 606 -2.46 23.00 12.59
N PHE A 607 -2.82 21.72 12.43
CA PHE A 607 -2.90 20.73 13.51
C PHE A 607 -1.77 19.68 13.46
N ASP A 608 -0.71 19.91 12.69
CA ASP A 608 0.35 18.90 12.38
C ASP A 608 -0.24 17.52 12.03
N PHE A 609 -1.33 17.53 11.27
CA PHE A 609 -2.09 16.33 10.96
C PHE A 609 -1.31 15.43 10.00
N LYS A 610 -1.17 14.14 10.35
CA LYS A 610 -0.57 13.13 9.47
C LYS A 610 -1.63 12.31 8.74
N LEU A 611 -1.49 12.20 7.43
CA LEU A 611 -2.37 11.39 6.57
C LEU A 611 -1.77 10.01 6.34
N ILE A 612 -2.55 8.95 6.46
CA ILE A 612 -2.08 7.56 6.23
C ILE A 612 -2.35 7.20 4.76
N PRO A 613 -1.34 7.01 3.89
CA PRO A 613 -1.56 6.69 2.49
C PRO A 613 -1.65 5.17 2.26
N TYR A 614 -2.79 4.71 1.74
CA TYR A 614 -2.96 3.36 1.20
C TYR A 614 -3.01 3.43 -0.33
N ARG A 615 -2.02 2.82 -0.99
CA ARG A 615 -1.95 2.75 -2.45
C ARG A 615 -2.75 1.55 -2.93
N LEU A 616 -3.87 1.82 -3.62
CA LEU A 616 -4.77 0.77 -4.13
C LEU A 616 -4.62 0.50 -5.62
N CYS A 617 -4.06 1.46 -6.36
CA CYS A 617 -4.03 1.42 -7.81
C CYS A 617 -2.98 2.37 -8.38
N LYS A 618 -2.60 2.16 -9.64
CA LYS A 618 -1.74 3.09 -10.39
C LYS A 618 -2.55 4.15 -11.15
N SER A 619 -3.90 4.11 -11.07
CA SER A 619 -4.89 4.94 -11.77
C SER A 619 -5.99 5.45 -10.84
N VAL A 620 -6.74 6.49 -11.22
CA VAL A 620 -7.96 6.90 -10.50
C VAL A 620 -9.20 6.05 -10.79
N ILE A 621 -9.11 5.14 -11.77
CA ILE A 621 -10.15 4.17 -12.11
C ILE A 621 -9.69 2.80 -11.62
N LEU A 622 -10.45 2.22 -10.68
CA LEU A 622 -10.23 0.89 -10.15
C LEU A 622 -11.08 -0.10 -10.99
N ILE A 623 -10.40 -0.94 -11.77
CA ILE A 623 -11.04 -2.01 -12.55
C ILE A 623 -10.46 -3.34 -12.08
N ARG A 624 -11.33 -4.22 -11.53
CA ARG A 624 -10.99 -5.60 -11.16
C ARG A 624 -9.81 -5.67 -10.17
N ARG A 625 -9.98 -4.96 -9.06
CA ARG A 625 -9.06 -4.84 -7.90
C ARG A 625 -9.85 -4.83 -6.59
N GLN A 626 -10.87 -5.66 -6.54
CA GLN A 626 -11.79 -5.73 -5.41
C GLN A 626 -11.11 -6.41 -4.23
N GLN A 627 -10.18 -7.35 -4.44
CA GLN A 627 -9.42 -7.95 -3.35
C GLN A 627 -8.47 -6.95 -2.68
N GLU A 628 -7.79 -6.08 -3.43
CA GLU A 628 -6.95 -5.02 -2.85
C GLU A 628 -7.79 -4.04 -2.02
N LEU A 629 -8.95 -3.64 -2.54
CA LEU A 629 -9.88 -2.79 -1.81
C LEU A 629 -10.40 -3.49 -0.54
N ALA A 630 -10.71 -4.78 -0.60
CA ALA A 630 -11.14 -5.58 0.55
C ALA A 630 -10.06 -5.65 1.63
N ASN A 631 -8.81 -5.94 1.23
CA ASN A 631 -7.67 -6.03 2.13
C ASN A 631 -7.40 -4.69 2.83
N ALA A 632 -7.44 -3.60 2.07
CA ALA A 632 -7.24 -2.25 2.59
C ALA A 632 -8.34 -1.83 3.55
N LEU A 633 -9.58 -2.20 3.24
CA LEU A 633 -10.71 -1.92 4.11
C LEU A 633 -10.67 -2.75 5.39
N ASP A 634 -10.31 -4.04 5.32
CA ASP A 634 -10.13 -4.91 6.49
C ASP A 634 -9.03 -4.38 7.41
N LEU A 635 -7.90 -3.95 6.84
CA LEU A 635 -6.83 -3.32 7.61
C LEU A 635 -7.28 -1.99 8.23
N CYS A 636 -7.90 -1.10 7.46
CA CYS A 636 -8.39 0.18 7.95
C CYS A 636 -9.37 0.03 9.11
N MET A 637 -10.34 -0.88 8.96
CA MET A 637 -11.36 -1.16 9.98
C MET A 637 -10.75 -1.85 11.20
N SER A 638 -9.81 -2.79 11.03
CA SER A 638 -9.19 -3.52 12.14
C SER A 638 -8.33 -2.60 13.01
N GLN A 639 -7.71 -1.60 12.39
CA GLN A 639 -6.99 -0.52 13.07
C GLN A 639 -7.93 0.57 13.64
N ARG A 640 -9.26 0.43 13.43
CA ARG A 640 -10.31 1.35 13.90
C ARG A 640 -10.15 2.79 13.40
N TYR A 641 -9.62 2.97 12.19
CA TYR A 641 -9.52 4.30 11.61
C TYR A 641 -10.92 4.83 11.23
N PRO A 642 -11.31 6.02 11.71
CA PRO A 642 -12.70 6.46 11.63
C PRO A 642 -13.10 7.05 10.28
N ILE A 643 -12.13 7.46 9.45
CA ILE A 643 -12.37 8.20 8.21
C ILE A 643 -11.52 7.65 7.08
N ILE A 644 -12.16 7.39 5.93
CA ILE A 644 -11.51 7.08 4.67
C ILE A 644 -11.79 8.22 3.69
N SER A 645 -10.74 8.73 3.04
CA SER A 645 -10.85 9.60 1.88
C SER A 645 -10.48 8.82 0.62
N MET A 646 -11.44 8.57 -0.26
CA MET A 646 -11.23 7.82 -1.50
C MET A 646 -11.57 8.67 -2.72
N SER A 647 -10.53 9.07 -3.43
CA SER A 647 -10.62 9.87 -4.65
C SER A 647 -10.49 8.99 -5.90
N LEU A 648 -11.16 7.84 -5.88
CA LEU A 648 -11.10 6.79 -6.91
C LEU A 648 -12.52 6.33 -7.27
N GLY A 649 -12.72 5.89 -8.51
CA GLY A 649 -14.01 5.39 -8.99
C GLY A 649 -13.96 3.95 -9.50
N LEU A 650 -15.00 3.18 -9.20
CA LEU A 650 -15.25 1.81 -9.67
C LEU A 650 -16.58 1.75 -10.44
N PRO A 651 -16.72 0.82 -11.40
CA PRO A 651 -18.03 0.32 -11.76
C PRO A 651 -18.74 -0.23 -10.52
N PRO A 652 -20.03 0.09 -10.29
CA PRO A 652 -20.81 -0.55 -9.24
C PRO A 652 -20.80 -2.08 -9.35
N THR A 653 -20.37 -2.76 -8.27
CA THR A 653 -20.35 -4.22 -8.13
C THR A 653 -20.89 -4.69 -6.78
N LEU A 654 -21.32 -5.94 -6.68
CA LEU A 654 -21.89 -6.44 -5.42
C LEU A 654 -20.80 -6.57 -4.35
N ALA A 655 -19.59 -6.98 -4.74
CA ALA A 655 -18.44 -7.01 -3.83
C ALA A 655 -18.23 -5.64 -3.16
N THR A 656 -18.25 -4.56 -3.95
CA THR A 656 -18.07 -3.19 -3.44
C THR A 656 -19.26 -2.74 -2.57
N ALA A 657 -20.48 -3.18 -2.90
CA ALA A 657 -21.67 -2.88 -2.09
C ALA A 657 -21.58 -3.51 -0.68
N VAL A 658 -21.13 -4.76 -0.58
CA VAL A 658 -20.92 -5.46 0.69
C VAL A 658 -19.80 -4.80 1.49
N MET A 659 -18.70 -4.41 0.85
CA MET A 659 -17.62 -3.65 1.50
C MET A 659 -18.13 -2.31 2.06
N ALA A 660 -18.89 -1.54 1.28
CA ALA A 660 -19.48 -0.27 1.72
C ALA A 660 -20.40 -0.47 2.93
N LYS A 661 -21.24 -1.53 2.92
CA LYS A 661 -22.10 -1.88 4.05
C LYS A 661 -21.29 -2.26 5.30
N LYS A 662 -20.21 -3.04 5.15
CA LYS A 662 -19.35 -3.43 6.28
C LYS A 662 -18.65 -2.23 6.92
N ALA A 663 -18.09 -1.32 6.11
CA ALA A 663 -17.49 -0.08 6.58
C ALA A 663 -18.49 0.77 7.36
N TYR A 664 -19.71 0.89 6.81
CA TYR A 664 -20.82 1.60 7.43
C TYR A 664 -21.23 0.97 8.77
N ASP A 665 -21.42 -0.35 8.82
CA ASP A 665 -21.79 -1.08 10.04
C ASP A 665 -20.71 -0.92 11.13
N ALA A 666 -19.43 -0.85 10.76
CA ALA A 666 -18.32 -0.58 11.67
C ALA A 666 -18.20 0.90 12.09
N GLY A 667 -18.98 1.80 11.49
CA GLY A 667 -18.99 3.23 11.83
C GLY A 667 -17.85 4.03 11.21
N VAL A 668 -17.32 3.56 10.08
CA VAL A 668 -16.29 4.27 9.30
C VAL A 668 -16.96 5.26 8.36
N ILE A 669 -16.55 6.53 8.42
CA ILE A 669 -17.01 7.59 7.52
C ILE A 669 -16.17 7.50 6.24
N TRP A 670 -16.72 6.86 5.21
CA TRP A 670 -16.05 6.68 3.93
C TRP A 670 -16.46 7.76 2.91
N CYS A 671 -15.65 8.82 2.81
CA CYS A 671 -15.86 9.91 1.85
C CYS A 671 -15.37 9.50 0.46
N CYS A 672 -16.27 9.56 -0.53
CA CYS A 672 -16.03 9.04 -1.87
C CYS A 672 -16.35 10.06 -2.96
N ALA A 673 -15.47 10.18 -3.94
CA ALA A 673 -15.69 11.01 -5.12
C ALA A 673 -16.90 10.51 -5.93
N ALA A 674 -17.84 11.41 -6.27
CA ALA A 674 -19.02 11.03 -7.05
C ALA A 674 -18.67 10.54 -8.48
N GLY A 675 -17.50 10.89 -9.01
CA GLY A 675 -17.02 10.51 -10.33
C GLY A 675 -16.97 11.69 -11.30
N ASN A 676 -16.17 11.56 -12.37
CA ASN A 676 -15.92 12.62 -13.34
C ASN A 676 -16.45 12.22 -14.72
N VAL A 677 -17.06 13.15 -15.45
CA VAL A 677 -17.43 13.09 -16.90
C VAL A 677 -18.50 12.04 -17.28
N VAL A 678 -18.69 10.98 -16.51
CA VAL A 678 -19.72 9.95 -16.72
C VAL A 678 -21.13 10.40 -16.33
N GLN A 679 -21.26 11.57 -15.69
CA GLN A 679 -22.50 12.25 -15.28
C GLN A 679 -23.39 11.49 -14.27
N VAL A 680 -23.01 10.28 -13.86
CA VAL A 680 -23.76 9.46 -12.91
C VAL A 680 -22.84 8.92 -11.81
N VAL A 681 -23.36 8.73 -10.60
CA VAL A 681 -22.52 8.48 -9.41
C VAL A 681 -21.89 7.10 -9.46
N VAL A 682 -20.55 7.04 -9.41
CA VAL A 682 -19.79 5.78 -9.49
C VAL A 682 -19.66 5.08 -8.13
N ALA A 683 -19.25 3.82 -8.12
CA ALA A 683 -18.88 3.15 -6.87
C ALA A 683 -17.51 3.63 -6.35
N PRO A 684 -17.28 3.61 -5.02
CA PRO A 684 -18.22 3.18 -3.99
C PRO A 684 -19.24 4.27 -3.59
N ALA A 685 -19.12 5.50 -4.10
CA ALA A 685 -19.98 6.64 -3.76
C ALA A 685 -21.49 6.40 -3.99
N VAL A 686 -21.86 5.53 -4.93
CA VAL A 686 -23.27 5.21 -5.19
C VAL A 686 -23.94 4.46 -4.02
N TYR A 687 -23.17 3.83 -3.14
CA TYR A 687 -23.71 2.97 -2.08
C TYR A 687 -24.06 3.77 -0.81
N PRO A 688 -25.21 3.47 -0.17
CA PRO A 688 -25.68 4.19 1.01
C PRO A 688 -24.69 4.21 2.19
N GLY A 689 -23.83 3.21 2.29
CA GLY A 689 -22.81 3.11 3.33
C GLY A 689 -21.66 4.11 3.23
N THR A 690 -21.60 4.90 2.14
CA THR A 690 -20.55 5.90 1.90
C THR A 690 -21.10 7.33 1.94
N ILE A 691 -20.21 8.33 1.97
CA ILE A 691 -20.54 9.74 1.80
C ILE A 691 -20.14 10.17 0.39
N ALA A 692 -21.12 10.39 -0.48
CA ALA A 692 -20.91 10.75 -1.89
C ALA A 692 -20.69 12.26 -2.08
N VAL A 693 -19.57 12.63 -2.69
CA VAL A 693 -19.13 14.03 -2.81
C VAL A 693 -19.10 14.50 -4.27
N ALA A 694 -19.99 15.44 -4.61
CA ALA A 694 -19.98 16.15 -5.89
C ALA A 694 -19.11 17.42 -5.84
N ALA A 695 -18.84 18.03 -7.00
CA ALA A 695 -17.94 19.17 -7.11
C ALA A 695 -18.63 20.48 -7.53
N SER A 696 -18.21 21.58 -6.90
CA SER A 696 -18.56 22.95 -7.27
C SER A 696 -17.34 23.75 -7.73
N ASN A 697 -17.60 24.93 -8.29
CA ASN A 697 -16.58 25.84 -8.80
C ASN A 697 -16.50 27.17 -8.02
N PRO A 698 -15.54 28.06 -8.34
CA PRO A 698 -15.38 29.38 -7.71
C PRO A 698 -16.55 30.36 -7.90
N MET A 699 -17.65 29.96 -8.54
CA MET A 699 -18.90 30.74 -8.59
C MET A 699 -20.00 30.16 -7.69
N ASP A 700 -19.68 29.16 -6.86
CA ASP A 700 -20.64 28.32 -6.15
C ASP A 700 -21.67 27.66 -7.09
N GLU A 701 -21.27 27.37 -8.33
CA GLU A 701 -22.06 26.67 -9.35
C GLU A 701 -21.61 25.20 -9.46
N GLU A 702 -22.39 24.37 -10.16
CA GLU A 702 -21.95 23.01 -10.49
C GLU A 702 -20.66 23.03 -11.31
N TRP A 703 -19.74 22.09 -11.01
CA TRP A 703 -18.77 21.70 -12.02
C TRP A 703 -19.47 20.83 -13.04
N LYS A 704 -19.46 21.23 -14.31
CA LYS A 704 -20.13 20.47 -15.39
C LYS A 704 -19.57 19.05 -15.56
N GLY A 705 -18.31 18.83 -15.19
CA GLY A 705 -17.66 17.52 -15.19
C GLY A 705 -18.01 16.65 -13.98
N SER A 706 -18.71 17.17 -12.97
CA SER A 706 -19.13 16.37 -11.81
C SER A 706 -20.21 15.38 -12.19
N SER A 707 -20.06 14.14 -11.73
CA SER A 707 -21.18 13.22 -11.66
C SER A 707 -22.21 13.74 -10.68
N ARG A 708 -23.48 13.42 -10.95
CA ARG A 708 -24.64 13.96 -10.24
C ARG A 708 -25.68 12.87 -10.11
N GLY A 709 -26.38 12.82 -8.99
CA GLY A 709 -27.31 11.74 -8.73
C GLY A 709 -28.08 11.92 -7.45
N SER A 710 -29.10 11.10 -7.27
CA SER A 710 -29.92 11.16 -6.06
C SER A 710 -29.17 10.68 -4.81
N THR A 711 -28.10 9.88 -5.01
CA THR A 711 -27.21 9.32 -4.00
C THR A 711 -26.12 10.29 -3.53
N VAL A 712 -25.92 11.43 -4.22
CA VAL A 712 -24.98 12.47 -3.76
C VAL A 712 -25.44 13.05 -2.43
N ASP A 713 -24.56 13.05 -1.43
CA ASP A 713 -24.85 13.58 -0.10
C ASP A 713 -24.57 15.08 -0.02
N ILE A 714 -23.43 15.51 -0.57
CA ILE A 714 -22.91 16.86 -0.39
C ILE A 714 -22.08 17.28 -1.61
N THR A 715 -21.95 18.59 -1.81
CA THR A 715 -21.04 19.18 -2.79
C THR A 715 -19.91 19.92 -2.08
N ALA A 716 -18.69 19.85 -2.61
CA ALA A 716 -17.54 20.62 -2.12
C ALA A 716 -16.70 21.19 -3.29
N PRO A 717 -15.77 22.14 -3.03
CA PRO A 717 -14.89 22.69 -4.07
C PRO A 717 -14.12 21.62 -4.84
N GLY A 718 -14.29 21.57 -6.16
CA GLY A 718 -13.63 20.58 -7.01
C GLY A 718 -13.31 21.02 -8.44
N GLU A 719 -13.83 22.14 -8.94
CA GLU A 719 -13.35 22.78 -10.18
C GLU A 719 -12.39 23.92 -9.85
N ASP A 720 -11.28 23.99 -10.55
CA ASP A 720 -10.23 24.99 -10.41
C ASP A 720 -9.74 25.11 -8.97
N VAL A 721 -9.35 23.98 -8.37
CA VAL A 721 -8.72 23.90 -7.04
C VAL A 721 -7.21 23.90 -7.21
N TYR A 722 -6.50 24.75 -6.47
CA TYR A 722 -5.05 24.89 -6.61
C TYR A 722 -4.30 23.74 -5.91
N VAL A 723 -3.53 22.96 -6.67
CA VAL A 723 -2.87 21.72 -6.21
C VAL A 723 -1.44 21.60 -6.78
N PRO A 724 -0.53 20.86 -6.10
CA PRO A 724 0.85 20.66 -6.55
C PRO A 724 0.93 19.81 -7.82
N ILE A 725 1.92 20.08 -8.67
CA ILE A 725 2.22 19.30 -9.88
C ILE A 725 3.72 19.22 -10.11
N PHE A 726 4.11 18.27 -10.96
CA PHE A 726 5.46 18.18 -11.47
C PHE A 726 5.55 18.79 -12.88
N LEU A 727 6.66 19.48 -13.14
CA LEU A 727 7.05 19.97 -14.45
C LEU A 727 7.89 18.90 -15.15
N LYS A 728 7.67 18.75 -16.46
CA LYS A 728 8.44 17.82 -17.28
C LYS A 728 9.92 18.21 -17.24
N PRO A 729 10.85 17.30 -16.88
CA PRO A 729 12.26 17.64 -16.74
C PRO A 729 12.91 17.97 -18.10
N SER A 730 13.66 19.06 -18.14
CA SER A 730 14.49 19.43 -19.29
C SER A 730 15.84 18.70 -19.20
N GLY A 731 16.07 17.70 -20.07
CA GLY A 731 17.39 17.06 -20.20
C GLY A 731 17.70 15.92 -19.21
N GLY A 732 16.69 15.26 -18.63
CA GLY A 732 16.88 14.06 -17.80
C GLY A 732 17.20 14.29 -16.32
N GLY A 733 17.12 15.53 -15.84
CA GLY A 733 17.22 15.85 -14.40
C GLY A 733 15.94 15.53 -13.60
N GLN A 734 15.96 15.83 -12.29
CA GLN A 734 14.75 15.71 -11.45
C GLN A 734 13.62 16.61 -11.96
N PRO A 735 12.36 16.16 -11.90
CA PRO A 735 11.23 16.97 -12.33
C PRO A 735 11.09 18.21 -11.43
N GLY A 736 10.85 19.37 -12.04
CA GLY A 736 10.60 20.60 -11.29
C GLY A 736 9.25 20.53 -10.57
N GLU A 737 9.08 21.32 -9.52
CA GLU A 737 7.79 21.41 -8.80
C GLU A 737 7.04 22.69 -9.18
N ALA A 738 5.72 22.60 -9.32
CA ALA A 738 4.86 23.72 -9.65
C ALA A 738 3.44 23.51 -9.08
N PHE A 739 2.53 24.41 -9.42
CA PHE A 739 1.11 24.32 -9.03
C PHE A 739 0.22 24.62 -10.23
N PHE A 740 -0.96 24.04 -10.22
CA PHE A 740 -2.02 24.34 -11.18
C PHE A 740 -3.39 24.29 -10.51
N TYR A 741 -4.36 24.93 -11.15
CA TYR A 741 -5.77 24.81 -10.83
C TYR A 741 -6.33 23.57 -11.55
N GLY A 742 -6.62 22.53 -10.76
CA GLY A 742 -7.13 21.23 -11.20
C GLY A 742 -8.62 21.06 -11.01
N ASN A 743 -9.19 20.11 -11.74
CA ASN A 743 -10.62 19.79 -11.75
C ASN A 743 -10.86 18.31 -11.40
N GLY A 744 -11.76 18.02 -10.45
CA GLY A 744 -12.08 16.66 -10.04
C GLY A 744 -13.00 16.60 -8.83
N THR A 745 -13.94 15.65 -8.82
CA THR A 745 -14.62 15.25 -7.56
C THR A 745 -13.62 14.66 -6.56
N SER A 746 -12.48 14.19 -7.04
CA SER A 746 -11.27 13.86 -6.29
C SER A 746 -10.74 15.00 -5.42
N TYR A 747 -10.87 16.27 -5.84
CA TYR A 747 -10.47 17.44 -5.04
C TYR A 747 -11.57 17.87 -4.06
N ALA A 748 -12.84 17.58 -4.36
CA ALA A 748 -13.95 17.84 -3.46
C ALA A 748 -13.92 16.92 -2.22
N THR A 749 -13.59 15.64 -2.41
CA THR A 749 -13.62 14.59 -1.38
C THR A 749 -12.79 14.90 -0.13
N PRO A 750 -11.51 15.35 -0.25
CA PRO A 750 -10.69 15.79 0.88
C PRO A 750 -11.34 16.83 1.79
N HIS A 751 -12.14 17.75 1.24
CA HIS A 751 -12.80 18.78 2.04
C HIS A 751 -13.80 18.17 3.03
N VAL A 752 -14.54 17.16 2.59
CA VAL A 752 -15.53 16.46 3.43
C VAL A 752 -14.83 15.57 4.46
N ALA A 753 -13.71 14.92 4.08
CA ALA A 753 -12.90 14.15 5.02
C ALA A 753 -12.30 15.01 6.14
N ALA A 754 -11.76 16.20 5.82
CA ALA A 754 -11.30 17.16 6.82
C ALA A 754 -12.44 17.63 7.73
N ALA A 755 -13.61 17.93 7.15
CA ALA A 755 -14.78 18.32 7.91
C ALA A 755 -15.28 17.21 8.85
N ALA A 756 -15.21 15.95 8.42
CA ALA A 756 -15.50 14.78 9.26
C ALA A 756 -14.54 14.69 10.45
N ALA A 757 -13.24 14.86 10.21
CA ALA A 757 -12.23 14.82 11.28
C ALA A 757 -12.47 15.92 12.33
N MET A 758 -12.74 17.14 11.90
CA MET A 758 -13.05 18.26 12.79
C MET A 758 -14.36 18.03 13.57
N TRP A 759 -15.40 17.49 12.92
CA TRP A 759 -16.69 17.23 13.57
C TRP A 759 -16.60 16.11 14.60
N LEU A 760 -15.91 15.01 14.27
CA LEU A 760 -15.60 13.94 15.21
C LEU A 760 -14.78 14.46 16.39
N ALA A 761 -13.76 15.30 16.16
CA ALA A 761 -12.92 15.86 17.22
C ALA A 761 -13.74 16.69 18.21
N LYS A 762 -14.66 17.50 17.69
CA LYS A 762 -15.50 18.39 18.48
C LYS A 762 -16.55 17.65 19.31
N TYR A 763 -17.15 16.61 18.76
CA TYR A 763 -18.25 15.88 19.40
C TYR A 763 -17.83 14.53 19.99
N ASP A 764 -16.53 14.28 20.10
CA ASP A 764 -15.92 13.06 20.63
C ASP A 764 -16.61 12.58 21.92
N ASP A 765 -16.72 13.45 22.93
CA ASP A 765 -17.35 13.12 24.23
C ASP A 765 -18.82 12.65 24.11
N THR A 766 -19.53 13.11 23.09
CA THR A 766 -20.92 12.67 22.82
C THR A 766 -20.95 11.37 22.03
N LEU A 767 -20.07 11.25 21.04
CA LEU A 767 -20.00 10.12 20.11
C LEU A 767 -19.35 8.88 20.74
N CYS A 768 -18.53 9.03 21.77
CA CYS A 768 -17.95 7.92 22.55
C CYS A 768 -18.99 7.13 23.35
N LYS A 769 -20.22 7.65 23.50
CA LYS A 769 -21.31 6.91 24.13
C LYS A 769 -21.72 5.75 23.22
N ASN A 770 -21.93 4.57 23.81
CA ASN A 770 -22.29 3.34 23.08
C ASN A 770 -23.51 3.49 22.16
N GLU A 771 -24.37 4.47 22.40
CA GLU A 771 -25.55 4.76 21.57
C GLU A 771 -25.22 5.23 20.14
N TYR A 772 -24.02 5.78 19.90
CA TYR A 772 -23.55 6.20 18.57
C TYR A 772 -22.59 5.20 17.91
N ALA A 773 -22.47 3.98 18.46
CA ALA A 773 -21.58 2.96 17.90
C ALA A 773 -22.02 2.49 16.50
N GLY A 774 -21.05 2.09 15.68
CA GLY A 774 -21.27 1.57 14.33
C GLY A 774 -21.91 2.60 13.39
N TRP A 775 -22.84 2.13 12.57
CA TRP A 775 -23.53 2.92 11.53
C TRP A 775 -24.17 4.23 12.02
N ARG A 776 -24.60 4.29 13.29
CA ARG A 776 -25.21 5.50 13.88
C ARG A 776 -24.27 6.69 13.85
N LYS A 777 -22.95 6.46 13.96
CA LYS A 777 -21.95 7.52 13.83
C LYS A 777 -21.97 8.13 12.43
N VAL A 778 -22.05 7.29 11.40
CA VAL A 778 -22.07 7.72 9.99
C VAL A 778 -23.35 8.50 9.69
N GLU A 779 -24.51 8.03 10.16
CA GLU A 779 -25.77 8.73 9.97
C GLU A 779 -25.87 10.04 10.75
N ALA A 780 -25.30 10.09 11.96
CA ALA A 780 -25.23 11.35 12.71
C ALA A 780 -24.40 12.40 11.94
N PHE A 781 -23.28 11.99 11.35
CA PHE A 781 -22.48 12.87 10.50
C PHE A 781 -23.21 13.26 9.21
N ARG A 782 -23.83 12.30 8.51
CA ARG A 782 -24.63 12.54 7.30
C ARG A 782 -25.76 13.54 7.56
N LYS A 783 -26.45 13.41 8.69
CA LYS A 783 -27.51 14.35 9.10
C LYS A 783 -26.95 15.73 9.42
N ALA A 784 -25.79 15.79 10.08
CA ALA A 784 -25.12 17.06 10.36
C ALA A 784 -24.72 17.78 9.05
N LEU A 785 -24.25 17.05 8.03
CA LEU A 785 -23.99 17.59 6.69
C LEU A 785 -25.27 18.11 6.02
N GLU A 786 -26.37 17.36 6.08
CA GLU A 786 -27.66 17.78 5.53
C GLU A 786 -28.11 19.13 6.10
N VAL A 787 -28.04 19.26 7.43
CA VAL A 787 -28.52 20.45 8.15
C VAL A 787 -27.59 21.65 7.96
N SER A 788 -26.27 21.40 7.91
CA SER A 788 -25.29 22.47 7.85
C SER A 788 -25.03 23.00 6.45
N ALA A 789 -25.32 22.22 5.40
CA ALA A 789 -25.01 22.55 4.02
C ALA A 789 -25.57 23.92 3.59
N ARG A 790 -24.75 24.69 2.86
CA ARG A 790 -25.11 25.99 2.31
C ARG A 790 -25.80 25.81 0.96
N ARG A 791 -27.07 26.21 0.90
CA ARG A 791 -27.89 26.20 -0.34
C ARG A 791 -28.18 27.58 -0.96
N LYS A 792 -27.59 28.68 -0.48
CA LYS A 792 -27.83 30.05 -1.01
C LYS A 792 -27.20 30.29 -2.40
N ASN A 793 -26.96 29.24 -3.16
CA ASN A 793 -25.94 29.17 -4.20
C ASN A 793 -26.57 28.78 -5.54
N LYS A 794 -25.86 28.97 -6.65
CA LYS A 794 -26.34 28.67 -8.02
C LYS A 794 -26.30 27.18 -8.40
N LEU A 795 -26.11 26.29 -7.43
CA LEU A 795 -26.12 24.85 -7.66
C LEU A 795 -27.51 24.33 -8.04
N PRO A 796 -27.61 23.32 -8.92
CA PRO A 796 -28.87 22.65 -9.19
C PRO A 796 -29.48 22.03 -7.92
N ARG A 797 -30.81 22.08 -7.82
CA ARG A 797 -31.53 21.50 -6.67
C ARG A 797 -31.48 19.97 -6.63
N VAL A 798 -31.31 19.33 -7.78
CA VAL A 798 -31.31 17.88 -7.96
C VAL A 798 -29.93 17.44 -8.42
N GLY A 799 -29.42 16.35 -7.85
CA GLY A 799 -28.16 15.73 -8.29
C GLY A 799 -26.90 16.17 -7.54
N PHE A 800 -26.96 17.21 -6.71
CA PHE A 800 -25.80 17.81 -6.01
C PHE A 800 -25.96 17.78 -4.48
N GLY A 801 -26.70 16.80 -3.98
CA GLY A 801 -26.93 16.55 -2.57
C GLY A 801 -27.55 17.74 -1.81
N HIS A 802 -27.08 17.94 -0.58
CA HIS A 802 -27.66 18.90 0.35
C HIS A 802 -27.19 20.36 0.15
N GLY A 803 -26.24 20.61 -0.75
CA GLY A 803 -25.65 21.93 -0.99
C GLY A 803 -24.14 21.90 -0.90
N ILE A 804 -23.51 23.09 -0.80
CA ILE A 804 -22.06 23.19 -0.58
C ILE A 804 -21.75 23.01 0.91
N LEU A 805 -20.72 22.22 1.20
CA LEU A 805 -20.15 22.05 2.54
C LEU A 805 -19.90 23.40 3.23
N ASP A 806 -20.39 23.55 4.47
CA ASP A 806 -20.18 24.71 5.32
C ASP A 806 -19.67 24.22 6.68
N VAL A 807 -18.34 24.25 6.86
CA VAL A 807 -17.67 23.62 8.01
C VAL A 807 -17.97 24.40 9.30
N GLU A 808 -18.07 25.72 9.22
CA GLU A 808 -18.46 26.55 10.37
C GLU A 808 -19.84 26.13 10.92
N LYS A 809 -20.83 25.98 10.05
CA LYS A 809 -22.16 25.51 10.46
C LYS A 809 -22.16 24.06 10.89
N LEU A 810 -21.38 23.20 10.23
CA LEU A 810 -21.27 21.78 10.57
C LEU A 810 -20.78 21.62 12.00
N LEU A 811 -19.72 22.34 12.37
CA LEU A 811 -19.18 22.29 13.73
C LEU A 811 -20.11 22.94 14.77
N LYS A 812 -21.13 23.70 14.37
CA LYS A 812 -22.18 24.20 15.27
C LYS A 812 -23.39 23.27 15.34
N THR A 813 -23.43 22.22 14.52
CA THR A 813 -24.53 21.27 14.42
C THR A 813 -24.21 20.01 15.25
N PRO A 814 -24.86 19.81 16.41
CA PRO A 814 -24.65 18.62 17.22
C PRO A 814 -25.15 17.36 16.52
N PRO A 815 -24.64 16.17 16.89
CA PRO A 815 -25.18 14.90 16.39
C PRO A 815 -26.67 14.78 16.74
N GLU A 816 -27.48 14.35 15.77
CA GLU A 816 -28.90 14.06 15.99
C GLU A 816 -29.06 12.91 16.99
N THR A 817 -30.18 12.88 17.71
CA THR A 817 -30.45 11.85 18.72
C THR A 817 -30.49 10.45 18.10
N PRO A 818 -29.88 9.42 18.70
CA PRO A 818 -29.76 8.08 18.12
C PRO A 818 -31.09 7.44 17.68
N ASP A 819 -32.18 7.69 18.42
CA ASP A 819 -33.52 7.15 18.13
C ASP A 819 -34.15 7.69 16.83
N LYS A 820 -33.65 8.81 16.31
CA LYS A 820 -34.12 9.41 15.06
C LYS A 820 -33.27 9.02 13.86
N LEU A 821 -32.11 8.39 14.10
CA LEU A 821 -31.24 7.92 13.03
C LEU A 821 -31.84 6.64 12.45
N LYS A 822 -31.84 6.55 11.12
CA LYS A 822 -32.35 5.40 10.40
C LYS A 822 -31.21 4.62 9.80
N TYR A 823 -31.29 3.30 9.89
CA TYR A 823 -30.30 2.46 9.26
C TYR A 823 -30.45 2.55 7.75
N ALA A 824 -29.38 2.91 7.03
CA ALA A 824 -29.45 3.15 5.58
C ALA A 824 -29.83 1.90 4.77
N TYR A 825 -29.67 0.72 5.38
CA TYR A 825 -30.03 -0.58 4.81
C TYR A 825 -31.27 -1.19 5.52
N GLU A 826 -32.12 -0.36 6.14
CA GLU A 826 -33.38 -0.78 6.73
C GLU A 826 -34.38 -1.14 5.61
N ASN A 827 -34.90 -2.37 5.61
CA ASN A 827 -35.80 -2.92 4.58
C ASN A 827 -35.16 -3.20 3.21
N THR A 828 -33.83 -3.12 3.06
CA THR A 828 -33.19 -3.82 1.96
C THR A 828 -33.24 -5.31 2.27
N GLU A 829 -34.17 -6.04 1.67
CA GLU A 829 -33.91 -7.46 1.45
C GLU A 829 -32.59 -7.51 0.66
N ASP A 830 -31.54 -8.14 1.21
CA ASP A 830 -30.24 -8.24 0.53
C ASP A 830 -30.42 -8.69 -0.93
N GLY A 831 -31.47 -9.47 -1.21
CA GLY A 831 -31.95 -9.83 -2.55
C GLY A 831 -32.19 -8.67 -3.52
N ARG A 832 -32.81 -7.56 -3.11
CA ARG A 832 -33.11 -6.42 -4.00
C ARG A 832 -31.87 -5.60 -4.35
N LEU A 833 -30.97 -5.36 -3.38
CA LEU A 833 -29.67 -4.72 -3.64
C LEU A 833 -28.82 -5.59 -4.58
N ASN A 834 -28.84 -6.91 -4.36
CA ASN A 834 -28.19 -7.89 -5.22
C ASN A 834 -28.79 -7.87 -6.63
N GLU A 835 -30.12 -7.92 -6.77
CA GLU A 835 -30.83 -7.89 -8.06
C GLU A 835 -30.55 -6.60 -8.85
N VAL A 836 -30.58 -5.45 -8.18
CA VAL A 836 -30.33 -4.14 -8.81
C VAL A 836 -28.87 -4.00 -9.25
N THR A 837 -27.93 -4.43 -8.41
CA THR A 837 -26.49 -4.36 -8.72
C THR A 837 -26.09 -5.38 -9.79
N GLN A 838 -26.68 -6.57 -9.76
CA GLN A 838 -26.48 -7.61 -10.78
C GLN A 838 -27.04 -7.19 -12.13
N ALA A 839 -28.26 -6.64 -12.17
CA ALA A 839 -28.85 -6.15 -13.41
C ALA A 839 -28.07 -4.96 -14.00
N TYR A 840 -27.50 -4.09 -13.16
CA TYR A 840 -26.59 -3.06 -13.62
C TYR A 840 -25.33 -3.64 -14.25
N GLY A 841 -24.65 -4.57 -13.56
CA GLY A 841 -23.44 -5.22 -14.05
C GLY A 841 -23.67 -5.91 -15.40
N GLU A 842 -24.77 -6.64 -15.55
CA GLU A 842 -25.16 -7.29 -16.82
C GLU A 842 -25.37 -6.27 -17.95
N MET A 843 -26.01 -5.14 -17.64
CA MET A 843 -26.34 -4.15 -18.65
C MET A 843 -25.14 -3.28 -19.05
N VAL A 844 -24.31 -2.84 -18.10
CA VAL A 844 -23.06 -2.13 -18.39
C VAL A 844 -22.13 -3.01 -19.21
N LYS A 845 -22.02 -4.30 -18.88
CA LYS A 845 -21.25 -5.28 -19.66
C LYS A 845 -21.76 -5.41 -21.09
N THR A 846 -23.09 -5.41 -21.27
CA THR A 846 -23.72 -5.46 -22.60
C THR A 846 -23.43 -4.20 -23.43
N VAL A 847 -23.45 -3.02 -22.81
CA VAL A 847 -23.11 -1.74 -23.45
C VAL A 847 -21.62 -1.64 -23.77
N TRP A 848 -20.76 -2.02 -22.83
CA TRP A 848 -19.30 -2.01 -22.95
C TRP A 848 -18.80 -2.92 -24.08
N ASN A 849 -19.35 -4.14 -24.18
CA ASN A 849 -19.01 -5.08 -25.25
C ASN A 849 -19.38 -4.56 -26.65
N LYS A 850 -20.48 -3.79 -26.78
CA LYS A 850 -20.86 -3.15 -28.05
C LYS A 850 -19.96 -1.95 -28.40
N ILE A 851 -19.50 -1.18 -27.41
CA ILE A 851 -18.59 -0.03 -27.60
C ILE A 851 -17.18 -0.51 -27.98
N HIS A 852 -16.67 -1.58 -27.34
CA HIS A 852 -15.33 -2.12 -27.61
C HIS A 852 -15.15 -2.62 -29.05
N GLY A 853 -16.19 -3.23 -29.64
CA GLY A 853 -16.17 -3.65 -31.04
C GLY A 853 -16.07 -2.48 -32.03
N TRP A 854 -16.36 -1.25 -31.59
CA TRP A 854 -16.41 -0.05 -32.44
C TRP A 854 -15.14 0.81 -32.31
N VAL A 855 -14.64 1.02 -31.08
CA VAL A 855 -13.50 1.91 -30.79
C VAL A 855 -12.16 1.36 -31.26
N PHE A 856 -11.98 0.03 -31.29
CA PHE A 856 -10.68 -0.60 -31.60
C PHE A 856 -10.58 -1.19 -33.01
N GLY A 857 -11.58 -1.01 -33.87
CA GLY A 857 -11.48 -1.39 -35.29
C GLY A 857 -11.17 -2.88 -35.55
N VAL A 858 -11.49 -3.78 -34.60
CA VAL A 858 -11.29 -5.22 -34.77
C VAL A 858 -12.27 -5.72 -35.83
N LYS A 859 -11.79 -5.98 -37.06
CA LYS A 859 -12.58 -6.69 -38.07
C LYS A 859 -12.98 -8.05 -37.48
N ARG A 860 -14.29 -8.37 -37.53
CA ARG A 860 -14.80 -9.72 -37.33
C ARG A 860 -14.09 -10.68 -38.30
N GLY A 861 -13.04 -11.34 -37.84
CA GLY A 861 -12.25 -12.27 -38.65
C GLY A 861 -10.93 -12.63 -37.98
N GLY A 862 -10.98 -13.64 -37.11
CA GLY A 862 -9.78 -14.24 -36.51
C GLY A 862 -10.06 -14.82 -35.12
N GLN A 863 -10.56 -16.06 -35.08
CA GLN A 863 -10.59 -16.98 -33.92
C GLN A 863 -11.32 -16.62 -32.61
N GLU A 864 -12.01 -15.49 -32.49
CA GLU A 864 -13.03 -15.31 -31.44
C GLU A 864 -14.44 -15.44 -32.01
N SER A 865 -14.91 -16.68 -32.24
CA SER A 865 -16.35 -16.95 -32.40
C SER A 865 -16.68 -18.44 -32.33
N PHE A 866 -17.12 -18.88 -31.15
CA PHE A 866 -18.27 -19.77 -31.04
C PHE A 866 -19.11 -19.31 -29.84
N ILE A 867 -19.92 -18.27 -30.04
CA ILE A 867 -21.12 -18.04 -29.22
C ILE A 867 -22.29 -18.23 -30.17
N THR A 868 -22.88 -19.43 -30.14
CA THR A 868 -24.19 -19.72 -30.74
C THR A 868 -25.34 -19.48 -29.77
N ASP A 869 -25.08 -19.19 -28.50
CA ASP A 869 -26.15 -18.90 -27.53
C ASP A 869 -26.35 -17.40 -27.36
N LYS A 870 -27.55 -16.94 -27.73
CA LYS A 870 -28.03 -15.59 -27.43
C LYS A 870 -27.84 -15.32 -25.95
N GLN A 871 -27.21 -14.20 -25.58
CA GLN A 871 -27.17 -13.73 -24.20
C GLN A 871 -28.59 -13.66 -23.63
N VAL A 872 -28.90 -14.51 -22.65
CA VAL A 872 -30.20 -14.51 -21.99
C VAL A 872 -30.10 -13.63 -20.73
N LEU A 873 -30.66 -12.43 -20.80
CA LEU A 873 -30.80 -11.54 -19.63
C LEU A 873 -31.64 -12.22 -18.53
N THR A 874 -31.33 -11.95 -17.26
CA THR A 874 -32.13 -12.41 -16.12
C THR A 874 -33.58 -11.88 -16.19
N PRO A 875 -34.56 -12.49 -15.51
CA PRO A 875 -35.94 -12.00 -15.50
C PRO A 875 -36.06 -10.53 -15.08
N TYR A 876 -35.26 -10.10 -14.10
CA TYR A 876 -35.21 -8.71 -13.64
C TYR A 876 -34.52 -7.79 -14.67
N SER A 877 -33.41 -8.20 -15.28
CA SER A 877 -32.78 -7.48 -16.39
C SER A 877 -33.71 -7.33 -17.59
N LYS A 878 -34.52 -8.36 -17.91
CA LYS A 878 -35.58 -8.30 -18.94
C LYS A 878 -36.74 -7.39 -18.55
N MET A 879 -37.12 -7.37 -17.27
CA MET A 879 -38.14 -6.45 -16.76
C MET A 879 -37.67 -5.01 -16.86
N LEU A 880 -36.44 -4.72 -16.42
CA LEU A 880 -35.78 -3.43 -16.59
C LEU A 880 -35.68 -3.03 -18.06
N GLU A 881 -35.21 -3.92 -18.94
CA GLU A 881 -35.18 -3.70 -20.39
C GLU A 881 -36.56 -3.34 -20.94
N LYS A 882 -37.62 -4.06 -20.52
CA LYS A 882 -39.00 -3.84 -20.96
C LYS A 882 -39.63 -2.57 -20.38
N GLU A 883 -39.27 -2.18 -19.16
CA GLU A 883 -39.67 -0.90 -18.53
C GLU A 883 -38.96 0.30 -19.17
N LEU A 884 -37.69 0.13 -19.56
CA LEU A 884 -36.89 1.15 -20.22
C LEU A 884 -37.26 1.28 -21.71
N TRP A 885 -37.73 0.20 -22.34
CA TRP A 885 -38.25 0.13 -23.72
C TRP A 885 -39.67 -0.45 -23.83
N PRO A 886 -40.70 0.28 -23.39
CA PRO A 886 -42.08 -0.15 -23.58
C PRO A 886 -42.44 -0.11 -25.07
N GLY A 887 -42.59 -1.28 -25.70
CA GLY A 887 -43.16 -1.42 -27.05
C GLY A 887 -42.17 -1.46 -28.22
N GLN A 888 -40.85 -1.52 -27.99
CA GLN A 888 -39.88 -1.85 -29.04
C GLN A 888 -39.42 -3.31 -28.93
N SER A 889 -39.50 -4.05 -30.03
CA SER A 889 -38.80 -5.34 -30.19
C SER A 889 -37.30 -5.08 -30.00
N SER A 890 -36.74 -5.54 -28.87
CA SER A 890 -35.31 -5.59 -28.50
C SER A 890 -34.38 -4.83 -29.45
N THR A 891 -34.14 -3.55 -29.17
CA THR A 891 -33.05 -2.76 -29.80
C THR A 891 -31.68 -3.42 -29.58
N LEU A 892 -31.57 -4.32 -28.60
CA LEU A 892 -30.41 -5.16 -28.34
C LEU A 892 -30.28 -6.37 -29.29
N GLU A 893 -31.37 -6.87 -29.90
CA GLU A 893 -31.36 -7.92 -30.94
C GLU A 893 -31.53 -7.39 -32.38
N SER A 894 -31.85 -6.11 -32.57
CA SER A 894 -31.93 -5.45 -33.88
C SER A 894 -30.55 -5.28 -34.53
N SER A 895 -30.46 -5.55 -35.84
CA SER A 895 -29.25 -5.42 -36.66
C SER A 895 -28.82 -3.98 -36.96
N SER A 896 -29.57 -2.97 -36.51
CA SER A 896 -29.18 -1.56 -36.62
C SER A 896 -28.52 -1.10 -35.32
N ALA A 897 -27.21 -0.83 -35.37
CA ALA A 897 -26.44 -0.37 -34.22
C ALA A 897 -26.87 1.05 -33.78
N PRO A 898 -27.18 1.29 -32.49
CA PRO A 898 -27.44 2.63 -31.97
C PRO A 898 -26.18 3.50 -31.99
N SER A 899 -26.35 4.81 -32.12
CA SER A 899 -25.26 5.79 -32.07
C SER A 899 -24.64 5.89 -30.66
N GLN A 900 -23.42 6.42 -30.56
CA GLN A 900 -22.72 6.63 -29.29
C GLN A 900 -23.54 7.50 -28.31
N ASP A 901 -24.22 8.54 -28.82
CA ASP A 901 -25.08 9.40 -28.01
C ASP A 901 -26.32 8.68 -27.49
N GLU A 902 -26.91 7.79 -28.29
CA GLU A 902 -28.04 6.94 -27.85
C GLU A 902 -27.62 5.93 -26.79
N LEU A 903 -26.42 5.36 -26.90
CA LEU A 903 -25.85 4.46 -25.89
C LEU A 903 -25.50 5.17 -24.58
N LEU A 904 -24.98 6.41 -24.64
CA LEU A 904 -24.71 7.23 -23.46
C LEU A 904 -26.00 7.71 -22.79
N ALA A 905 -27.00 8.12 -23.57
CA ALA A 905 -28.33 8.46 -23.06
C ALA A 905 -29.02 7.25 -22.42
N LEU A 906 -28.83 6.07 -23.00
CA LEU A 906 -29.30 4.80 -22.46
C LEU A 906 -28.62 4.47 -21.13
N PHE A 907 -27.29 4.48 -21.11
CA PHE A 907 -26.51 4.23 -19.89
C PHE A 907 -26.95 5.17 -18.76
N SER A 908 -27.14 6.45 -19.08
CA SER A 908 -27.63 7.47 -18.13
C SER A 908 -29.03 7.16 -17.60
N LYS A 909 -29.98 6.73 -18.45
CA LYS A 909 -31.35 6.38 -18.02
C LYS A 909 -31.38 5.19 -17.07
N VAL A 910 -30.60 4.15 -17.36
CA VAL A 910 -30.61 2.95 -16.52
C VAL A 910 -29.89 3.19 -15.22
N HIS A 911 -28.75 3.87 -15.29
CA HIS A 911 -28.02 4.25 -14.10
C HIS A 911 -28.85 5.18 -13.20
N HIS A 912 -29.65 6.11 -13.75
CA HIS A 912 -30.58 6.92 -12.96
C HIS A 912 -31.69 6.10 -12.27
N LYS A 913 -32.23 5.08 -12.96
CA LYS A 913 -33.22 4.16 -12.38
C LYS A 913 -32.62 3.33 -11.24
N ILE A 914 -31.38 2.88 -11.40
CA ILE A 914 -30.63 2.14 -10.37
C ILE A 914 -30.31 3.04 -9.18
N GLU A 915 -29.81 4.26 -9.40
CA GLU A 915 -29.63 5.23 -8.31
C GLU A 915 -30.92 5.47 -7.53
N SER A 916 -32.04 5.63 -8.24
CA SER A 916 -33.35 5.80 -7.60
C SER A 916 -33.77 4.57 -6.80
N GLN A 917 -33.37 3.36 -7.19
CA GLN A 917 -33.68 2.12 -6.48
C GLN A 917 -32.71 1.82 -5.35
N LEU A 918 -31.45 2.27 -5.43
CA LEU A 918 -30.48 2.18 -4.34
C LEU A 918 -30.79 3.16 -3.21
N LYS A 919 -31.49 4.26 -3.53
CA LYS A 919 -31.94 5.27 -2.56
C LYS A 919 -33.28 4.94 -1.88
N GLN A 920 -34.14 4.16 -2.54
CA GLN A 920 -35.45 3.73 -2.03
C GLN A 920 -35.30 2.47 -1.20
#